data_AF-A0A1Q9P5Z1-F1
#
_entry.id   AF-A0A1Q9P5Z1-F1
#
_cell.length_a   1.000
_cell.length_b   1.000
_cell.length_c   1.000
_cell.angle_alpha   90.00
_cell.angle_beta   90.00
_cell.angle_gamma   90.00
#
_symmetry.space_group_name_H-M   'P 1'
#
loop_
_entity.id
_entity.type
_entity.pdbx_description
1 polymer ?
#
loop_
_entity_poly.entity_id
_entity_poly.type
_entity_poly.pdbx_seq_one_letter_code
_entity_poly.pdbx_strand_id
1 'polypeptide(L)'
;MIRLMGVLTEGGVPIKFKSSMEAEGELILGPLIEATKALSNIIGSGEVRRLAFKDNTLIVTETNKGFTVIALVSKAEDYMDSLLRVIAEKIDESEIQIADGSVNDEQTIIIEQILDPYVRDHIETSFPEALSNVWDPIHEILRNESRFAKVIQEVDDLLTKSEPEKRWNQFKEDSKGSLNDALVHAMRGEFDRACAIAMANEGVLAGIFSIKMGALAHSMTKAIPPTLAELRTIAAKLSDDHPFTGFAKILVGSVAGEVIPADYTRVFRESMINFEFIEDEEHLMLGFLFLDVRVADYSEFSENLVKLYKGKSEVYCSFIEAIQERNNIFAKLYSITSYDGFKDELGLYKTQISSILGGITWVTNEELMWELQKEGKGIEIGITASLKLQNYIAVLTALTESPVLSIGERKGFLEEVLMLYRDYFRELMLTNIPLFAYTLDSVFQSVGVAHAEYYFLSTGDAREHHVRRTIEFLGDIYEAMVEEWPKARVRFSLFVVTNSISPVLTRAGELPETEIRLIYAAMQLLDINTIDATQITRPTMYATYLCNTNTSLTALASRLLQGEMRSKVLREGVDISLDVQEWFLSFGEVIRDDAMSASYHASLIAETLEEDELKKTVDRVVDLNRIVVQDSSKFDYELAMMSSPLMDLLSNAWKRLADEKYLRMAKETYDSAMAAWKKYGFYEKSENFKKSFGQSLES
;
A
#
# COMPACT_ATOMS: atom_id res chain seq x y z
N MET A 1 -10.15 -12.85 -1.72
CA MET A 1 -11.21 -12.77 -0.70
C MET A 1 -11.63 -14.18 -0.34
N ILE A 2 -11.71 -14.46 0.96
CA ILE A 2 -12.36 -15.66 1.48
C ILE A 2 -13.85 -15.43 1.34
N ARG A 3 -14.48 -16.16 0.43
CA ARG A 3 -15.94 -16.08 0.23
C ARG A 3 -16.67 -16.88 1.29
N LEU A 4 -16.10 -18.03 1.64
CA LEU A 4 -16.61 -18.94 2.64
C LEU A 4 -15.45 -19.69 3.28
N MET A 5 -15.55 -19.92 4.58
CA MET A 5 -14.69 -20.80 5.35
C MET A 5 -15.53 -21.60 6.32
N GLY A 6 -15.19 -22.87 6.54
CA GLY A 6 -15.87 -23.64 7.57
C GLY A 6 -15.22 -24.98 7.87
N VAL A 7 -15.81 -25.66 8.85
CA VAL A 7 -15.37 -26.96 9.31
C VAL A 7 -16.53 -27.94 9.22
N LEU A 8 -16.24 -29.09 8.63
CA LEU A 8 -17.13 -30.22 8.48
C LEU A 8 -16.65 -31.37 9.38
N THR A 9 -17.59 -32.17 9.88
CA THR A 9 -17.30 -33.48 10.49
C THR A 9 -17.33 -34.58 9.42
N GLU A 10 -17.06 -35.82 9.84
CA GLU A 10 -17.10 -37.00 8.97
C GLU A 10 -18.45 -37.11 8.24
N GLY A 11 -18.41 -37.47 6.95
CA GLY A 11 -19.61 -37.53 6.10
C GLY A 11 -20.08 -36.17 5.58
N GLY A 12 -19.30 -35.10 5.77
CA GLY A 12 -19.55 -33.79 5.17
C GLY A 12 -20.62 -32.96 5.89
N VAL A 13 -20.94 -33.28 7.15
CA VAL A 13 -21.92 -32.51 7.92
C VAL A 13 -21.26 -31.24 8.46
N PRO A 14 -21.86 -30.05 8.27
CA PRO A 14 -21.24 -28.81 8.70
C PRO A 14 -21.37 -28.56 10.20
N ILE A 15 -20.25 -28.19 10.83
CA ILE A 15 -20.20 -27.75 12.23
C ILE A 15 -20.41 -26.24 12.31
N LYS A 16 -19.63 -25.50 11.52
CA LYS A 16 -19.71 -24.04 11.43
C LYS A 16 -19.22 -23.57 10.07
N PHE A 17 -19.94 -22.61 9.51
CA PHE A 17 -19.52 -21.81 8.37
C PHE A 17 -19.47 -20.34 8.75
N LYS A 18 -18.54 -19.64 8.14
CA LYS A 18 -18.54 -18.19 8.03
C LYS A 18 -18.46 -17.84 6.55
N SER A 19 -19.37 -17.00 6.10
CA SER A 19 -19.46 -16.55 4.72
C SER A 19 -19.54 -15.04 4.67
N SER A 20 -18.76 -14.43 3.78
CA SER A 20 -18.87 -13.01 3.44
C SER A 20 -19.93 -12.75 2.37
N MET A 21 -20.56 -13.82 1.85
CA MET A 21 -21.65 -13.77 0.88
C MET A 21 -22.91 -14.42 1.46
N GLU A 22 -24.10 -13.92 1.13
CA GLU A 22 -25.35 -14.66 1.32
C GLU A 22 -25.34 -15.87 0.36
N ALA A 23 -24.84 -17.01 0.83
CA ALA A 23 -24.74 -18.22 0.02
C ALA A 23 -25.84 -19.22 0.43
N GLU A 24 -26.91 -19.32 -0.36
CA GLU A 24 -27.91 -20.40 -0.22
C GLU A 24 -27.30 -21.81 -0.43
N GLY A 25 -26.03 -21.91 -0.86
CA GLY A 25 -25.33 -23.14 -1.24
C GLY A 25 -24.44 -23.80 -0.17
N GLU A 26 -24.42 -23.31 1.08
CA GLU A 26 -23.60 -23.89 2.16
C GLU A 26 -23.86 -25.39 2.37
N LEU A 27 -25.11 -25.83 2.13
CA LEU A 27 -25.54 -27.23 2.25
C LEU A 27 -25.00 -28.16 1.14
N ILE A 28 -24.50 -27.62 0.02
CA ILE A 28 -24.03 -28.42 -1.14
C ILE A 28 -22.52 -28.75 -1.03
N LEU A 29 -21.76 -27.95 -0.28
CA LEU A 29 -20.31 -28.11 -0.19
C LEU A 29 -19.90 -29.44 0.44
N GLY A 30 -20.53 -29.84 1.55
CA GLY A 30 -20.28 -31.11 2.23
C GLY A 30 -20.43 -32.32 1.29
N PRO A 31 -21.61 -32.51 0.66
CA PRO A 31 -21.82 -33.56 -0.33
C PRO A 31 -20.83 -33.53 -1.51
N LEU A 32 -20.46 -32.34 -1.99
CA LEU A 32 -19.51 -32.19 -3.10
C LEU A 32 -18.10 -32.68 -2.70
N ILE A 33 -17.65 -32.32 -1.50
CA ILE A 33 -16.34 -32.72 -0.98
C ILE A 33 -16.29 -34.23 -0.79
N GLU A 34 -17.30 -34.81 -0.15
CA GLU A 34 -17.39 -36.25 0.07
C GLU A 34 -17.46 -37.05 -1.25
N ALA A 35 -18.22 -36.57 -2.23
CA ALA A 35 -18.25 -37.15 -3.57
C ALA A 35 -16.85 -37.11 -4.23
N THR A 36 -16.12 -36.01 -4.06
CA THR A 36 -14.77 -35.85 -4.61
C THR A 36 -13.77 -36.75 -3.89
N LYS A 37 -13.86 -36.89 -2.56
CA LYS A 37 -13.04 -37.82 -1.77
C LYS A 37 -13.28 -39.27 -2.18
N ALA A 38 -14.53 -39.66 -2.37
CA ALA A 38 -14.89 -40.99 -2.88
C ALA A 38 -14.27 -41.24 -4.26
N LEU A 39 -14.31 -40.26 -5.18
CA LEU A 39 -13.65 -40.35 -6.48
C LEU A 39 -12.12 -40.43 -6.35
N SER A 40 -11.52 -39.62 -5.50
CA SER A 40 -10.08 -39.62 -5.22
C SER A 40 -9.59 -40.96 -4.67
N ASN A 41 -10.36 -41.59 -3.78
CA ASN A 41 -10.11 -42.94 -3.27
C ASN A 41 -10.10 -43.99 -4.39
N ILE A 42 -11.05 -43.90 -5.33
CA ILE A 42 -11.11 -44.79 -6.50
C ILE A 42 -9.89 -44.60 -7.42
N ILE A 43 -9.41 -43.36 -7.55
CA ILE A 43 -8.27 -42.99 -8.41
C ILE A 43 -6.92 -43.26 -7.72
N GLY A 44 -6.92 -43.55 -6.40
CA GLY A 44 -5.77 -44.01 -5.64
C GLY A 44 -4.95 -42.93 -4.93
N SER A 45 -5.41 -41.68 -4.87
CA SER A 45 -4.77 -40.65 -4.04
C SER A 45 -5.35 -40.58 -2.63
N GLY A 46 -6.65 -40.84 -2.49
CA GLY A 46 -7.38 -40.82 -1.21
C GLY A 46 -7.51 -39.47 -0.52
N GLU A 47 -7.00 -38.39 -1.13
CA GLU A 47 -7.00 -37.03 -0.60
C GLU A 47 -7.46 -36.04 -1.68
N VAL A 48 -8.27 -35.05 -1.26
CA VAL A 48 -8.68 -33.90 -2.08
C VAL A 48 -8.12 -32.64 -1.42
N ARG A 49 -7.24 -31.93 -2.12
CA ARG A 49 -6.66 -30.65 -1.61
C ARG A 49 -7.29 -29.41 -2.23
N ARG A 50 -7.55 -29.43 -3.53
CA ARG A 50 -8.05 -28.26 -4.28
C ARG A 50 -9.05 -28.66 -5.34
N LEU A 51 -10.10 -27.86 -5.48
CA LEU A 51 -11.10 -27.94 -6.54
C LEU A 51 -11.24 -26.58 -7.20
N ALA A 52 -10.81 -26.48 -8.45
CA ALA A 52 -10.86 -25.25 -9.22
C ALA A 52 -12.25 -25.05 -9.85
N PHE A 53 -12.85 -23.89 -9.59
CA PHE A 53 -13.99 -23.33 -10.30
C PHE A 53 -13.49 -22.10 -11.06
N LYS A 54 -14.18 -21.73 -12.15
CA LYS A 54 -13.75 -20.67 -13.08
C LYS A 54 -12.97 -19.51 -12.44
N ASP A 55 -13.58 -18.83 -11.47
CA ASP A 55 -13.00 -17.66 -10.79
C ASP A 55 -12.72 -17.91 -9.30
N ASN A 56 -12.87 -19.15 -8.81
CA ASN A 56 -12.72 -19.48 -7.38
C ASN A 56 -12.13 -20.87 -7.19
N THR A 57 -11.36 -21.07 -6.12
CA THR A 57 -10.81 -22.37 -5.75
C THR A 57 -11.32 -22.75 -4.37
N LEU A 58 -11.86 -23.97 -4.26
CA LEU A 58 -12.18 -24.58 -2.96
C LEU A 58 -10.94 -25.35 -2.49
N ILE A 59 -10.39 -24.92 -1.36
CA ILE A 59 -9.25 -25.54 -0.70
C ILE A 59 -9.76 -26.38 0.46
N VAL A 60 -9.18 -27.56 0.63
CA VAL A 60 -9.61 -28.57 1.60
C VAL A 60 -8.39 -29.05 2.37
N THR A 61 -8.50 -29.10 3.69
CA THR A 61 -7.47 -29.63 4.60
C THR A 61 -8.13 -30.51 5.64
N GLU A 62 -7.58 -31.71 5.84
CA GLU A 62 -8.09 -32.66 6.84
C GLU A 62 -7.29 -32.56 8.14
N THR A 63 -7.96 -32.82 9.26
CA THR A 63 -7.34 -32.87 10.59
C THR A 63 -7.12 -34.31 11.02
N ASN A 64 -6.18 -34.54 11.95
CA ASN A 64 -5.93 -35.89 12.51
C ASN A 64 -7.13 -36.43 13.30
N LYS A 65 -7.98 -35.53 13.82
CA LYS A 65 -9.24 -35.86 14.49
C LYS A 65 -10.41 -36.12 13.53
N GLY A 66 -10.20 -36.15 12.22
CA GLY A 66 -11.23 -36.51 11.23
C GLY A 66 -12.16 -35.36 10.82
N PHE A 67 -11.86 -34.12 11.20
CA PHE A 67 -12.57 -32.95 10.69
C PHE A 67 -12.00 -32.53 9.33
N THR A 68 -12.81 -31.82 8.54
CA THR A 68 -12.40 -31.23 7.27
C THR A 68 -12.58 -29.73 7.32
N VAL A 69 -11.48 -28.98 7.22
CA VAL A 69 -11.46 -27.53 7.11
C VAL A 69 -11.50 -27.14 5.64
N ILE A 70 -12.37 -26.20 5.27
CA ILE A 70 -12.51 -25.75 3.89
C ILE A 70 -12.53 -24.24 3.76
N ALA A 71 -12.05 -23.74 2.63
CA ALA A 71 -12.27 -22.35 2.22
C ALA A 71 -12.50 -22.22 0.71
N LEU A 72 -13.48 -21.41 0.32
CA LEU A 72 -13.70 -20.98 -1.05
C LEU A 72 -13.07 -19.61 -1.24
N VAL A 73 -12.04 -19.54 -2.08
CA VAL A 73 -11.21 -18.34 -2.24
C VAL A 73 -11.10 -17.91 -3.69
N SER A 74 -10.98 -16.60 -3.92
CA SER A 74 -10.88 -16.02 -5.27
C SER A 74 -9.45 -15.63 -5.68
N LYS A 75 -8.52 -15.56 -4.72
CA LYS A 75 -7.10 -15.17 -4.89
C LYS A 75 -6.28 -15.73 -3.71
N ALA A 76 -4.95 -15.66 -3.80
CA ALA A 76 -4.02 -16.02 -2.71
C ALA A 76 -4.10 -17.50 -2.26
N GLU A 77 -4.32 -18.44 -3.19
CA GLU A 77 -4.60 -19.84 -2.87
C GLU A 77 -3.58 -20.49 -1.92
N ASP A 78 -2.28 -20.28 -2.14
CA ASP A 78 -1.26 -20.93 -1.32
C ASP A 78 -1.20 -20.35 0.11
N TYR A 79 -1.47 -19.06 0.30
CA TYR A 79 -1.61 -18.47 1.63
C TYR A 79 -2.84 -19.01 2.37
N MET A 80 -3.93 -19.23 1.63
CA MET A 80 -5.16 -19.77 2.18
C MET A 80 -5.01 -21.24 2.55
N ASP A 81 -4.24 -22.03 1.79
CA ASP A 81 -3.83 -23.39 2.16
C ASP A 81 -3.09 -23.40 3.51
N SER A 82 -2.13 -22.49 3.70
CA SER A 82 -1.39 -22.37 4.97
C SER A 82 -2.29 -21.94 6.13
N LEU A 83 -3.24 -21.05 5.90
CA LEU A 83 -4.27 -20.70 6.89
C LEU A 83 -5.12 -21.92 7.28
N LEU A 84 -5.58 -22.74 6.33
CA LEU A 84 -6.36 -23.94 6.65
C LEU A 84 -5.55 -24.95 7.46
N ARG A 85 -4.24 -25.07 7.21
CA ARG A 85 -3.35 -25.92 8.02
C ARG A 85 -3.20 -25.41 9.44
N VAL A 86 -3.03 -24.09 9.64
CA VAL A 86 -3.00 -23.49 10.98
C VAL A 86 -4.30 -23.77 11.73
N ILE A 87 -5.45 -23.64 11.07
CA ILE A 87 -6.76 -23.97 11.66
C ILE A 87 -6.86 -25.47 11.98
N ALA A 88 -6.47 -26.35 11.06
CA ALA A 88 -6.52 -27.80 11.23
C ALA A 88 -5.68 -28.26 12.43
N GLU A 89 -4.48 -27.70 12.60
CA GLU A 89 -3.62 -27.99 13.74
C GLU A 89 -4.23 -27.50 15.07
N LYS A 90 -4.84 -26.30 15.09
CA LYS A 90 -5.55 -25.82 16.29
C LYS A 90 -6.71 -26.72 16.69
N ILE A 91 -7.43 -27.29 15.71
CA ILE A 91 -8.49 -28.28 15.97
C ILE A 91 -7.89 -29.53 16.59
N ASP A 92 -6.79 -30.03 16.05
CA ASP A 92 -6.10 -31.22 16.56
C ASP A 92 -5.51 -31.00 17.97
N GLU A 93 -5.01 -29.81 18.28
CA GLU A 93 -4.47 -29.43 19.60
C GLU A 93 -5.56 -29.11 20.64
N SER A 94 -6.79 -28.81 20.21
CA SER A 94 -7.89 -28.46 21.12
C SER A 94 -8.43 -29.66 21.92
N GLU A 95 -9.36 -29.42 22.84
CA GLU A 95 -10.07 -30.47 23.59
C GLU A 95 -11.22 -31.12 22.78
N ILE A 96 -11.42 -30.73 21.52
CA ILE A 96 -12.49 -31.30 20.69
C ILE A 96 -12.29 -32.82 20.51
N GLN A 97 -13.38 -33.58 20.64
CA GLN A 97 -13.37 -35.03 20.45
C GLN A 97 -13.17 -35.39 18.97
N ILE A 98 -12.75 -36.63 18.70
CA ILE A 98 -12.63 -37.18 17.35
C ILE A 98 -13.99 -37.12 16.65
N ALA A 99 -13.99 -36.72 15.37
CA ALA A 99 -15.17 -36.67 14.54
C ALA A 99 -15.85 -38.04 14.45
N ASP A 100 -17.17 -38.07 14.67
CA ASP A 100 -18.00 -39.28 14.58
C ASP A 100 -19.21 -39.07 13.65
N GLY A 101 -19.21 -37.98 12.87
CA GLY A 101 -20.30 -37.54 12.00
C GLY A 101 -21.44 -36.82 12.73
N SER A 102 -21.41 -36.70 14.06
CA SER A 102 -22.35 -35.87 14.82
C SER A 102 -21.81 -34.46 15.03
N VAL A 103 -22.73 -33.52 15.25
CA VAL A 103 -22.43 -32.11 15.58
C VAL A 103 -23.13 -31.79 16.90
N ASN A 104 -22.38 -31.29 17.88
CA ASN A 104 -22.89 -30.84 19.17
C ASN A 104 -22.47 -29.39 19.49
N ASP A 105 -23.14 -28.78 20.47
CA ASP A 105 -22.91 -27.37 20.83
C ASP A 105 -21.47 -27.09 21.27
N GLU A 106 -20.83 -28.04 21.97
CA GLU A 106 -19.44 -27.92 22.42
C GLU A 106 -18.47 -27.86 21.24
N GLN A 107 -18.64 -28.74 20.24
CA GLN A 107 -17.88 -28.69 18.99
C GLN A 107 -18.09 -27.37 18.26
N THR A 108 -19.33 -26.88 18.17
CA THR A 108 -19.61 -25.59 17.54
C THR A 108 -18.88 -24.44 18.24
N ILE A 109 -18.89 -24.39 19.58
CA ILE A 109 -18.20 -23.35 20.36
C ILE A 109 -16.68 -23.40 20.15
N ILE A 110 -16.07 -24.58 20.23
CA ILE A 110 -14.62 -24.74 20.05
C ILE A 110 -14.20 -24.32 18.64
N ILE A 111 -14.92 -24.79 17.61
CA ILE A 111 -14.63 -24.43 16.22
C ILE A 111 -14.83 -22.93 15.99
N GLU A 112 -15.87 -22.32 16.54
CA GLU A 112 -16.10 -20.88 16.44
C GLU A 112 -14.94 -20.08 17.04
N GLN A 113 -14.48 -20.43 18.24
CA GLN A 113 -13.31 -19.81 18.87
C GLN A 113 -12.02 -19.94 18.04
N ILE A 114 -11.86 -21.03 17.30
CA ILE A 114 -10.70 -21.24 16.41
C ILE A 114 -10.82 -20.42 15.12
N LEU A 115 -12.03 -20.30 14.55
CA LEU A 115 -12.26 -19.59 13.28
C LEU A 115 -12.36 -18.06 13.45
N ASP A 116 -12.83 -17.59 14.60
CA ASP A 116 -13.09 -16.17 14.86
C ASP A 116 -11.92 -15.23 14.51
N PRO A 117 -10.66 -15.54 14.88
CA PRO A 117 -9.53 -14.67 14.55
C PRO A 117 -9.24 -14.54 13.06
N TYR A 118 -9.67 -15.48 12.21
CA TYR A 118 -9.26 -15.55 10.80
C TYR A 118 -10.34 -15.12 9.81
N VAL A 119 -11.58 -14.99 10.28
CA VAL A 119 -12.71 -14.56 9.45
C VAL A 119 -13.42 -13.43 10.18
N ARG A 120 -12.83 -12.25 10.05
CA ARG A 120 -13.35 -10.98 10.57
C ARG A 120 -14.13 -10.23 9.49
N ASP A 121 -15.27 -9.67 9.89
CA ASP A 121 -16.13 -8.80 9.09
C ASP A 121 -15.87 -7.30 9.36
N HIS A 122 -15.29 -6.97 10.53
CA HIS A 122 -14.93 -5.62 10.91
C HIS A 122 -13.59 -5.57 11.67
N ILE A 123 -13.05 -4.36 11.81
CA ILE A 123 -11.91 -4.05 12.70
C ILE A 123 -12.50 -3.49 14.00
N GLU A 124 -12.09 -4.03 15.13
CA GLU A 124 -12.62 -3.69 16.46
C GLU A 124 -12.34 -2.23 16.83
N THR A 125 -11.12 -1.77 16.59
CA THR A 125 -10.68 -0.42 16.95
C THR A 125 -11.06 0.61 15.88
N SER A 126 -11.74 1.67 16.32
CA SER A 126 -12.03 2.81 15.45
C SER A 126 -10.78 3.69 15.21
N PHE A 127 -10.72 4.39 14.09
CA PHE A 127 -9.59 5.25 13.78
C PHE A 127 -9.38 6.37 14.82
N PRO A 128 -10.44 7.07 15.30
CA PRO A 128 -10.29 8.07 16.36
C PRO A 128 -9.77 7.48 17.68
N GLU A 129 -10.21 6.28 18.04
CA GLU A 129 -9.76 5.58 19.25
C GLU A 129 -8.27 5.22 19.16
N ALA A 130 -7.84 4.66 18.01
CA ALA A 130 -6.43 4.37 17.75
C ALA A 130 -5.56 5.63 17.90
N LEU A 131 -6.00 6.77 17.37
CA LEU A 131 -5.27 8.03 17.52
C LEU A 131 -5.23 8.50 18.98
N SER A 132 -6.34 8.41 19.72
CA SER A 132 -6.35 8.86 21.11
C SER A 132 -5.43 7.99 21.99
N ASN A 133 -5.40 6.68 21.73
CA ASN A 133 -4.59 5.76 22.51
C ASN A 133 -3.11 5.78 22.13
N VAL A 134 -2.76 6.06 20.87
CA VAL A 134 -1.38 5.98 20.36
C VAL A 134 -0.77 7.36 20.06
N TRP A 135 -1.47 8.24 19.35
CA TRP A 135 -0.94 9.54 18.92
C TRP A 135 -0.91 10.58 20.05
N ASP A 136 -1.99 10.72 20.83
CA ASP A 136 -2.06 11.78 21.85
C ASP A 136 -0.87 11.75 22.84
N PRO A 137 -0.42 10.58 23.35
CA PRO A 137 0.78 10.51 24.20
C PRO A 137 2.07 10.92 23.48
N ILE A 138 2.22 10.54 22.20
CA ILE A 138 3.37 10.94 21.37
C ILE A 138 3.38 12.46 21.20
N HIS A 139 2.23 13.02 20.84
CA HIS A 139 2.06 14.45 20.59
C HIS A 139 2.32 15.29 21.85
N GLU A 140 1.93 14.80 23.03
CA GLU A 140 2.25 15.44 24.31
C GLU A 140 3.77 15.57 24.52
N ILE A 141 4.54 14.51 24.26
CA ILE A 141 6.01 14.54 24.33
C ILE A 141 6.59 15.51 23.30
N LEU A 142 6.11 15.46 22.05
CA LEU A 142 6.58 16.36 20.98
C LEU A 142 6.37 17.84 21.32
N ARG A 143 5.27 18.19 22.01
CA ARG A 143 4.99 19.58 22.42
C ARG A 143 5.77 20.03 23.65
N ASN A 144 6.00 19.14 24.61
CA ASN A 144 6.56 19.51 25.91
C ASN A 144 8.09 19.48 25.94
N GLU A 145 8.74 18.72 25.05
CA GLU A 145 10.20 18.62 25.02
C GLU A 145 10.83 19.66 24.07
N SER A 146 11.74 20.48 24.61
CA SER A 146 12.39 21.57 23.87
C SER A 146 13.17 21.12 22.63
N ARG A 147 13.63 19.85 22.59
CA ARG A 147 14.36 19.31 21.43
C ARG A 147 13.51 19.21 20.17
N PHE A 148 12.18 19.12 20.31
CA PHE A 148 11.27 19.01 19.16
C PHE A 148 10.59 20.33 18.80
N ALA A 149 10.71 21.36 19.64
CA ALA A 149 10.04 22.64 19.42
C ALA A 149 10.33 23.26 18.04
N LYS A 150 11.57 23.17 17.56
CA LYS A 150 11.95 23.65 16.22
C LYS A 150 11.27 22.85 15.11
N VAL A 151 11.24 21.52 15.23
CA VAL A 151 10.62 20.61 14.26
C VAL A 151 9.13 20.89 14.14
N ILE A 152 8.44 21.02 15.27
CA ILE A 152 7.00 21.33 15.30
C ILE A 152 6.73 22.72 14.70
N GLN A 153 7.49 23.73 15.11
CA GLN A 153 7.30 25.09 14.61
C GLN A 153 7.50 25.20 13.10
N GLU A 154 8.50 24.51 12.54
CA GLU A 154 8.74 24.51 11.09
C GLU A 154 7.56 23.93 10.30
N VAL A 155 6.93 22.87 10.81
CA VAL A 155 5.75 22.28 10.18
C VAL A 155 4.54 23.20 10.37
N ASP A 156 4.31 23.73 11.57
CA ASP A 156 3.19 24.64 11.83
C ASP A 156 3.30 25.92 10.97
N ASP A 157 4.50 26.49 10.83
CA ASP A 157 4.78 27.63 9.94
C ASP A 157 4.46 27.27 8.48
N LEU A 158 4.81 26.06 8.05
CA LEU A 158 4.46 25.55 6.73
C LEU A 158 2.94 25.51 6.57
N LEU A 159 2.19 24.95 7.53
CA LEU A 159 0.72 24.86 7.48
C LEU A 159 0.03 26.24 7.33
N THR A 160 0.65 27.31 7.83
CA THR A 160 0.11 28.68 7.73
C THR A 160 0.50 29.42 6.46
N LYS A 161 1.43 28.88 5.66
CA LYS A 161 1.93 29.51 4.44
C LYS A 161 0.83 29.59 3.37
N SER A 162 0.52 30.81 2.93
CA SER A 162 -0.48 31.07 1.88
C SER A 162 0.09 30.91 0.47
N GLU A 163 -0.79 30.65 -0.51
CA GLU A 163 -0.45 30.67 -1.93
C GLU A 163 0.11 32.04 -2.36
N PRO A 164 1.27 32.10 -3.05
CA PRO A 164 1.82 33.36 -3.52
C PRO A 164 1.08 33.86 -4.77
N GLU A 165 -0.04 34.56 -4.55
CA GLU A 165 -0.91 35.20 -5.57
C GLU A 165 -0.11 36.01 -6.61
N LYS A 166 0.97 36.68 -6.18
CA LYS A 166 1.84 37.47 -7.06
C LYS A 166 2.47 36.65 -8.20
N ARG A 167 2.90 35.41 -7.92
CA ARG A 167 3.57 34.56 -8.91
C ARG A 167 2.59 34.14 -10.01
N TRP A 168 1.39 33.75 -9.63
CA TRP A 168 0.33 33.42 -10.58
C TRP A 168 -0.11 34.63 -11.40
N ASN A 169 -0.35 35.79 -10.78
CA ASN A 169 -0.77 36.99 -11.50
C ASN A 169 0.25 37.41 -12.57
N GLN A 170 1.55 37.39 -12.24
CA GLN A 170 2.60 37.66 -13.22
C GLN A 170 2.59 36.64 -14.37
N PHE A 171 2.52 35.34 -14.05
CA PHE A 171 2.47 34.28 -15.05
C PHE A 171 1.23 34.38 -15.98
N LYS A 172 0.06 34.73 -15.42
CA LYS A 172 -1.18 34.94 -16.15
C LYS A 172 -1.11 36.16 -17.07
N GLU A 173 -0.44 37.23 -16.66
CA GLU A 173 -0.22 38.41 -17.49
C GLU A 173 0.64 38.08 -18.73
N ASP A 174 1.67 37.26 -18.55
CA ASP A 174 2.58 36.84 -19.64
C ASP A 174 1.96 35.79 -20.57
N SER A 175 0.95 35.06 -20.12
CA SER A 175 0.25 34.03 -20.89
C SER A 175 -0.85 34.64 -21.76
N LYS A 176 -0.64 34.65 -23.09
CA LYS A 176 -1.61 35.14 -24.08
C LYS A 176 -1.85 34.07 -25.16
N GLY A 177 -3.08 33.96 -25.62
CA GLY A 177 -3.47 33.03 -26.68
C GLY A 177 -4.98 32.91 -26.86
N SER A 178 -5.37 32.14 -27.86
CA SER A 178 -6.74 31.69 -28.09
C SER A 178 -7.07 30.45 -27.25
N LEU A 179 -8.34 30.08 -27.19
CA LEU A 179 -8.76 28.84 -26.53
C LEU A 179 -8.15 27.58 -27.18
N ASN A 180 -7.92 27.59 -28.49
CA ASN A 180 -7.22 26.49 -29.18
C ASN A 180 -5.73 26.42 -28.77
N ASP A 181 -5.07 27.57 -28.58
CA ASP A 181 -3.70 27.58 -28.04
C ASP A 181 -3.66 26.95 -26.64
N ALA A 182 -4.68 27.22 -25.81
CA ALA A 182 -4.81 26.58 -24.49
C ALA A 182 -4.93 25.05 -24.61
N LEU A 183 -5.71 24.54 -25.56
CA LEU A 183 -5.82 23.10 -25.81
C LEU A 183 -4.47 22.50 -26.24
N VAL A 184 -3.73 23.17 -27.13
CA VAL A 184 -2.40 22.72 -27.57
C VAL A 184 -1.42 22.66 -26.39
N HIS A 185 -1.43 23.65 -25.50
CA HIS A 185 -0.60 23.64 -24.28
C HIS A 185 -1.01 22.49 -23.33
N ALA A 186 -2.31 22.26 -23.13
CA ALA A 186 -2.81 21.16 -22.32
C ALA A 186 -2.38 19.79 -22.88
N MET A 187 -2.44 19.60 -24.20
CA MET A 187 -1.99 18.36 -24.86
C MET A 187 -0.50 18.06 -24.65
N ARG A 188 0.31 19.08 -24.32
CA ARG A 188 1.75 18.96 -24.00
C ARG A 188 2.03 18.86 -22.51
N GLY A 189 1.01 18.92 -21.66
CA GLY A 189 1.14 18.91 -20.19
C GLY A 189 1.41 20.27 -19.55
N GLU A 190 1.33 21.37 -20.30
CA GLU A 190 1.49 22.75 -19.78
C GLU A 190 0.16 23.27 -19.21
N PHE A 191 -0.35 22.62 -18.15
CA PHE A 191 -1.71 22.89 -17.64
C PHE A 191 -1.87 24.26 -16.98
N ASP A 192 -0.84 24.80 -16.33
CA ASP A 192 -0.87 26.16 -15.78
C ASP A 192 -1.03 27.22 -16.88
N ARG A 193 -0.26 27.09 -17.97
CA ARG A 193 -0.35 27.98 -19.13
C ARG A 193 -1.68 27.84 -19.86
N ALA A 194 -2.14 26.59 -20.06
CA ALA A 194 -3.45 26.32 -20.63
C ALA A 194 -4.57 26.96 -19.78
N CYS A 195 -4.48 26.85 -18.46
CA CYS A 195 -5.39 27.50 -17.53
C CYS A 195 -5.38 29.03 -17.71
N ALA A 196 -4.20 29.65 -17.66
CA ALA A 196 -4.06 31.10 -17.77
C ALA A 196 -4.64 31.66 -19.09
N ILE A 197 -4.40 30.98 -20.21
CA ILE A 197 -4.95 31.36 -21.51
C ILE A 197 -6.47 31.16 -21.53
N ALA A 198 -6.97 30.01 -21.08
CA ALA A 198 -8.40 29.72 -21.06
C ALA A 198 -9.20 30.68 -20.17
N MET A 199 -8.64 31.11 -19.03
CA MET A 199 -9.24 32.10 -18.13
C MET A 199 -9.45 33.48 -18.79
N ALA A 200 -8.65 33.83 -19.79
CA ALA A 200 -8.75 35.10 -20.50
C ALA A 200 -9.80 35.08 -21.63
N ASN A 201 -10.37 33.92 -21.94
CA ASN A 201 -11.37 33.75 -22.99
C ASN A 201 -12.79 33.68 -22.40
N GLU A 202 -13.76 34.25 -23.12
CA GLU A 202 -15.18 34.22 -22.71
C GLU A 202 -15.85 32.90 -23.11
N GLY A 203 -16.90 32.52 -22.36
CA GLY A 203 -17.74 31.36 -22.67
C GLY A 203 -17.69 30.26 -21.60
N VAL A 204 -18.76 29.46 -21.56
CA VAL A 204 -18.93 28.39 -20.55
C VAL A 204 -17.87 27.30 -20.70
N LEU A 205 -17.57 26.88 -21.95
CA LEU A 205 -16.51 25.90 -22.24
C LEU A 205 -15.14 26.37 -21.76
N ALA A 206 -14.76 27.63 -22.02
CA ALA A 206 -13.49 28.21 -21.57
C ALA A 206 -13.40 28.22 -20.03
N GLY A 207 -14.50 28.56 -19.35
CA GLY A 207 -14.59 28.51 -17.89
C GLY A 207 -14.44 27.09 -17.32
N ILE A 208 -15.12 26.10 -17.90
CA ILE A 208 -15.00 24.69 -17.49
C ILE A 208 -13.58 24.16 -17.73
N PHE A 209 -13.03 24.41 -18.92
CA PHE A 209 -11.68 23.98 -19.30
C PHE A 209 -10.61 24.62 -18.40
N SER A 210 -10.70 25.94 -18.16
CA SER A 210 -9.76 26.64 -17.27
C SER A 210 -9.80 26.10 -15.84
N ILE A 211 -10.98 25.77 -15.31
CA ILE A 211 -11.10 25.13 -13.99
C ILE A 211 -10.36 23.79 -13.95
N LYS A 212 -10.56 22.93 -14.96
CA LYS A 212 -9.88 21.63 -14.98
C LYS A 212 -8.38 21.77 -15.14
N MET A 213 -7.91 22.65 -16.02
CA MET A 213 -6.48 22.92 -16.18
C MET A 213 -5.86 23.46 -14.89
N GLY A 214 -6.57 24.35 -14.18
CA GLY A 214 -6.16 24.83 -12.86
C GLY A 214 -6.09 23.72 -11.82
N ALA A 215 -7.08 22.83 -11.78
CA ALA A 215 -7.07 21.66 -10.91
C ALA A 215 -5.90 20.72 -11.21
N LEU A 216 -5.57 20.50 -12.49
CA LEU A 216 -4.39 19.71 -12.88
C LEU A 216 -3.09 20.41 -12.47
N ALA A 217 -2.99 21.73 -12.63
CA ALA A 217 -1.83 22.51 -12.18
C ALA A 217 -1.62 22.42 -10.66
N HIS A 218 -2.69 22.37 -9.86
CA HIS A 218 -2.59 22.09 -8.42
C HIS A 218 -2.09 20.67 -8.12
N SER A 219 -2.32 19.71 -9.03
CA SER A 219 -1.90 18.32 -8.88
C SER A 219 -0.51 18.00 -9.44
N MET A 220 0.21 19.01 -9.95
CA MET A 220 1.55 18.84 -10.51
C MET A 220 2.59 19.62 -9.73
N THR A 221 3.80 19.07 -9.59
CA THR A 221 4.98 19.78 -9.10
C THR A 221 5.40 20.86 -10.08
N LYS A 222 6.10 21.89 -9.62
CA LYS A 222 6.69 23.02 -10.39
C LYS A 222 5.74 23.90 -11.22
N ALA A 223 4.53 23.43 -11.56
CA ALA A 223 3.46 24.19 -12.18
C ALA A 223 3.07 25.41 -11.32
N ILE A 224 2.60 26.49 -11.93
CA ILE A 224 2.14 27.69 -11.22
C ILE A 224 0.62 27.69 -11.23
N PRO A 225 -0.06 27.19 -10.18
CA PRO A 225 -1.52 27.09 -10.22
C PRO A 225 -2.20 28.46 -10.02
N PRO A 226 -3.44 28.61 -10.51
CA PRO A 226 -4.30 29.71 -10.11
C PRO A 226 -4.63 29.66 -8.62
N THR A 227 -5.07 30.80 -8.07
CA THR A 227 -5.58 30.78 -6.69
C THR A 227 -6.94 30.08 -6.61
N LEU A 228 -7.21 29.41 -5.49
CA LEU A 228 -8.55 28.83 -5.24
C LEU A 228 -9.67 29.87 -5.30
N ALA A 229 -9.39 31.12 -4.91
CA ALA A 229 -10.35 32.22 -4.98
C ALA A 229 -10.74 32.57 -6.43
N GLU A 230 -9.78 32.56 -7.36
CA GLU A 230 -10.06 32.77 -8.78
C GLU A 230 -10.85 31.60 -9.38
N LEU A 231 -10.47 30.36 -9.07
CA LEU A 231 -11.22 29.17 -9.52
C LEU A 231 -12.68 29.21 -9.06
N ARG A 232 -12.93 29.60 -7.80
CA ARG A 232 -14.29 29.81 -7.27
C ARG A 232 -15.04 30.90 -8.00
N THR A 233 -14.36 32.01 -8.31
CA THR A 233 -14.97 33.13 -9.04
C THR A 233 -15.39 32.71 -10.45
N ILE A 234 -14.61 31.88 -11.13
CA ILE A 234 -14.96 31.32 -12.45
C ILE A 234 -16.12 30.35 -12.30
N ALA A 235 -16.05 29.41 -11.35
CA ALA A 235 -17.10 28.43 -11.11
C ALA A 235 -18.47 29.08 -10.80
N ALA A 236 -18.48 30.17 -10.03
CA ALA A 236 -19.69 30.92 -9.70
C ALA A 236 -20.33 31.63 -10.90
N LYS A 237 -19.56 31.91 -11.96
CA LYS A 237 -20.03 32.57 -13.19
C LYS A 237 -20.51 31.59 -14.27
N LEU A 238 -20.29 30.30 -14.11
CA LEU A 238 -20.72 29.30 -15.09
C LEU A 238 -22.25 29.16 -15.12
N SER A 239 -22.83 29.13 -16.32
CA SER A 239 -24.26 28.85 -16.52
C SER A 239 -24.58 27.41 -16.15
N ASP A 240 -25.69 27.19 -15.44
CA ASP A 240 -26.19 25.86 -15.08
C ASP A 240 -26.77 25.09 -16.28
N ASP A 241 -26.92 25.73 -17.45
CA ASP A 241 -27.48 25.11 -18.66
C ASP A 241 -26.53 24.10 -19.32
N HIS A 242 -25.23 24.18 -19.04
CA HIS A 242 -24.24 23.29 -19.64
C HIS A 242 -24.06 22.01 -18.80
N PRO A 243 -24.10 20.79 -19.40
CA PRO A 243 -24.09 19.52 -18.66
C PRO A 243 -22.92 19.33 -17.69
N PHE A 244 -21.77 19.94 -18.01
CA PHE A 244 -20.54 19.80 -17.22
C PHE A 244 -20.30 20.90 -16.18
N THR A 245 -21.19 21.90 -16.07
CA THR A 245 -21.03 22.98 -15.07
C THR A 245 -21.06 22.45 -13.64
N GLY A 246 -21.95 21.50 -13.35
CA GLY A 246 -22.03 20.86 -12.03
C GLY A 246 -20.70 20.18 -11.65
N PHE A 247 -20.07 19.49 -12.62
CA PHE A 247 -18.78 18.87 -12.41
C PHE A 247 -17.67 19.89 -12.15
N ALA A 248 -17.58 20.95 -12.96
CA ALA A 248 -16.58 22.01 -12.74
C ALA A 248 -16.71 22.66 -11.36
N LYS A 249 -17.94 22.96 -10.90
CA LYS A 249 -18.20 23.54 -9.56
C LYS A 249 -17.74 22.58 -8.44
N ILE A 250 -18.08 21.30 -8.55
CA ILE A 250 -17.71 20.26 -7.59
C ILE A 250 -16.20 20.00 -7.59
N LEU A 251 -15.54 20.09 -8.75
CA LEU A 251 -14.09 19.97 -8.87
C LEU A 251 -13.36 21.07 -8.08
N VAL A 252 -13.81 22.34 -8.16
CA VAL A 252 -13.21 23.43 -7.38
C VAL A 252 -13.32 23.16 -5.87
N GLY A 253 -14.50 22.71 -5.41
CA GLY A 253 -14.70 22.33 -4.02
C GLY A 253 -13.84 21.14 -3.59
N SER A 254 -13.64 20.16 -4.47
CA SER A 254 -12.76 19.00 -4.21
C SER A 254 -11.29 19.41 -4.09
N VAL A 255 -10.80 20.30 -4.96
CA VAL A 255 -9.42 20.82 -4.88
C VAL A 255 -9.24 21.65 -3.60
N ALA A 256 -10.25 22.42 -3.20
CA ALA A 256 -10.23 23.17 -1.95
C ALA A 256 -10.35 22.30 -0.68
N GLY A 257 -10.65 21.00 -0.81
CA GLY A 257 -10.92 20.11 0.32
C GLY A 257 -12.26 20.36 1.02
N GLU A 258 -13.20 20.99 0.33
CA GLU A 258 -14.54 21.36 0.84
C GLU A 258 -15.62 20.34 0.43
N VAL A 259 -15.30 19.46 -0.51
CA VAL A 259 -16.20 18.42 -1.02
C VAL A 259 -15.68 17.04 -0.61
N ILE A 260 -16.57 16.22 -0.09
CA ILE A 260 -16.26 14.84 0.26
C ILE A 260 -16.00 13.99 -1.00
N PRO A 261 -15.08 13.01 -0.95
CA PRO A 261 -14.74 12.19 -2.12
C PRO A 261 -15.93 11.50 -2.79
N ALA A 262 -16.95 11.09 -2.02
CA ALA A 262 -18.14 10.42 -2.54
C ALA A 262 -18.98 11.30 -3.49
N ASP A 263 -19.15 12.59 -3.16
CA ASP A 263 -19.89 13.53 -3.99
C ASP A 263 -19.17 13.79 -5.32
N TYR A 264 -17.84 13.94 -5.26
CA TYR A 264 -17.03 14.07 -6.47
C TYR A 264 -17.15 12.82 -7.35
N THR A 265 -17.02 11.62 -6.78
CA THR A 265 -17.14 10.36 -7.53
C THR A 265 -18.52 10.20 -8.17
N ARG A 266 -19.59 10.61 -7.49
CA ARG A 266 -20.96 10.60 -8.05
C ARG A 266 -21.06 11.50 -9.28
N VAL A 267 -20.61 12.75 -9.16
CA VAL A 267 -20.69 13.73 -10.26
C VAL A 267 -19.76 13.35 -11.43
N PHE A 268 -18.60 12.76 -11.14
CA PHE A 268 -17.71 12.20 -12.15
C PHE A 268 -18.44 11.15 -13.00
N ARG A 269 -19.11 10.19 -12.34
CA ARG A 269 -19.88 9.13 -13.01
C ARG A 269 -21.06 9.68 -13.83
N GLU A 270 -21.83 10.59 -13.25
CA GLU A 270 -22.96 11.23 -13.94
C GLU A 270 -22.49 11.99 -15.20
N SER A 271 -21.35 12.67 -15.11
CA SER A 271 -20.77 13.41 -16.25
C SER A 271 -20.34 12.51 -17.39
N MET A 272 -19.86 11.30 -17.10
CA MET A 272 -19.46 10.33 -18.15
C MET A 272 -20.63 9.96 -19.07
N ILE A 273 -21.85 9.90 -18.53
CA ILE A 273 -23.06 9.55 -19.31
C ILE A 273 -23.37 10.62 -20.36
N ASN A 274 -23.02 11.88 -20.07
CA ASN A 274 -23.28 13.02 -20.95
C ASN A 274 -22.12 13.33 -21.91
N PHE A 275 -21.01 12.57 -21.86
CA PHE A 275 -19.84 12.82 -22.69
C PHE A 275 -19.93 12.06 -24.02
N GLU A 276 -19.77 12.79 -25.12
CA GLU A 276 -19.74 12.23 -26.48
C GLU A 276 -18.29 12.13 -27.00
N PHE A 277 -17.96 11.01 -27.65
CA PHE A 277 -16.63 10.79 -28.22
C PHE A 277 -16.52 11.34 -29.64
N ILE A 278 -16.55 12.66 -29.78
CA ILE A 278 -16.43 13.37 -31.06
C ILE A 278 -15.03 13.96 -31.20
N GLU A 279 -14.45 13.88 -32.41
CA GLU A 279 -13.11 14.41 -32.70
C GLU A 279 -13.15 15.90 -33.10
N ASP A 280 -13.56 16.76 -32.17
CA ASP A 280 -13.49 18.23 -32.33
C ASP A 280 -12.84 18.92 -31.12
N GLU A 281 -12.54 20.21 -31.24
CA GLU A 281 -11.86 20.99 -30.19
C GLU A 281 -12.67 21.04 -28.88
N GLU A 282 -14.00 21.07 -28.96
CA GLU A 282 -14.88 21.15 -27.80
C GLU A 282 -14.83 19.86 -26.97
N HIS A 283 -15.01 18.71 -27.62
CA HIS A 283 -15.00 17.40 -26.98
C HIS A 283 -13.60 17.00 -26.52
N LEU A 284 -12.55 17.48 -27.19
CA LEU A 284 -11.19 17.38 -26.65
C LEU A 284 -11.08 18.21 -25.36
N MET A 285 -11.48 19.48 -25.32
CA MET A 285 -11.44 20.26 -24.07
C MET A 285 -12.26 19.61 -22.94
N LEU A 286 -13.46 19.12 -23.24
CA LEU A 286 -14.31 18.43 -22.26
C LEU A 286 -13.71 17.09 -21.82
N GLY A 287 -13.03 16.37 -22.71
CA GLY A 287 -12.35 15.11 -22.40
C GLY A 287 -11.35 15.27 -21.25
N PHE A 288 -10.64 16.41 -21.18
CA PHE A 288 -9.72 16.70 -20.08
C PHE A 288 -10.36 16.68 -18.70
N LEU A 289 -11.67 16.89 -18.55
CA LEU A 289 -12.37 16.72 -17.27
C LEU A 289 -12.14 15.34 -16.64
N PHE A 290 -11.95 14.33 -17.49
CA PHE A 290 -11.76 12.93 -17.09
C PHE A 290 -10.31 12.49 -16.99
N LEU A 291 -9.34 13.41 -17.16
CA LEU A 291 -7.94 13.16 -16.82
C LEU A 291 -7.80 13.14 -15.28
N ASP A 292 -8.15 11.99 -14.68
CA ASP A 292 -8.26 11.76 -13.25
C ASP A 292 -8.04 10.26 -12.95
N VAL A 293 -7.45 9.93 -11.79
CA VAL A 293 -7.16 8.54 -11.40
C VAL A 293 -8.39 7.64 -11.34
N ARG A 294 -9.58 8.21 -11.07
CA ARG A 294 -10.85 7.47 -11.00
C ARG A 294 -11.31 6.89 -12.33
N VAL A 295 -10.75 7.38 -13.44
CA VAL A 295 -11.12 6.89 -14.79
C VAL A 295 -10.78 5.41 -14.97
N ALA A 296 -9.79 4.89 -14.23
CA ALA A 296 -9.38 3.50 -14.30
C ALA A 296 -10.39 2.52 -13.69
N ASP A 297 -11.36 3.02 -12.90
CA ASP A 297 -12.51 2.22 -12.43
C ASP A 297 -13.52 1.94 -13.57
N TYR A 298 -13.34 2.57 -14.74
CA TYR A 298 -14.26 2.51 -15.88
C TYR A 298 -13.51 2.16 -17.18
N SER A 299 -13.08 0.91 -17.30
CA SER A 299 -12.21 0.40 -18.38
C SER A 299 -12.68 0.81 -19.79
N GLU A 300 -13.94 0.53 -20.16
CA GLU A 300 -14.46 0.86 -21.49
C GLU A 300 -14.38 2.37 -21.81
N PHE A 301 -14.73 3.21 -20.83
CA PHE A 301 -14.67 4.67 -21.00
C PHE A 301 -13.23 5.15 -21.15
N SER A 302 -12.32 4.66 -20.31
CA SER A 302 -10.90 4.99 -20.39
C SER A 302 -10.25 4.56 -21.72
N GLU A 303 -10.57 3.37 -22.25
CA GLU A 303 -10.09 2.93 -23.56
C GLU A 303 -10.58 3.86 -24.70
N ASN A 304 -11.83 4.30 -24.63
CA ASN A 304 -12.39 5.22 -25.62
C ASN A 304 -11.76 6.63 -25.53
N LEU A 305 -11.41 7.10 -24.33
CA LEU A 305 -10.63 8.32 -24.16
C LEU A 305 -9.22 8.18 -24.77
N VAL A 306 -8.53 7.06 -24.55
CA VAL A 306 -7.21 6.82 -25.16
C VAL A 306 -7.31 6.85 -26.68
N LYS A 307 -8.35 6.22 -27.27
CA LYS A 307 -8.60 6.29 -28.72
C LYS A 307 -8.82 7.72 -29.21
N LEU A 308 -9.62 8.51 -28.48
CA LEU A 308 -9.90 9.91 -28.82
C LEU A 308 -8.62 10.77 -28.84
N TYR A 309 -7.68 10.53 -27.94
CA TYR A 309 -6.45 11.31 -27.81
C TYR A 309 -5.24 10.74 -28.55
N LYS A 310 -5.35 9.54 -29.12
CA LYS A 310 -4.25 8.87 -29.80
C LYS A 310 -3.71 9.71 -30.96
N GLY A 311 -2.40 9.95 -30.95
CA GLY A 311 -1.71 10.81 -31.93
C GLY A 311 -1.94 12.31 -31.73
N LYS A 312 -2.71 12.72 -30.72
CA LYS A 312 -3.01 14.13 -30.38
C LYS A 312 -2.26 14.56 -29.10
N SER A 313 -2.28 13.74 -28.04
CA SER A 313 -1.57 14.01 -26.79
C SER A 313 -0.97 12.73 -26.19
N GLU A 314 0.36 12.63 -26.22
CA GLU A 314 1.08 11.53 -25.56
C GLU A 314 0.94 11.60 -24.04
N VAL A 315 0.91 12.81 -23.46
CA VAL A 315 0.72 13.03 -22.01
C VAL A 315 -0.62 12.46 -21.56
N TYR A 316 -1.70 12.76 -22.30
CA TYR A 316 -3.03 12.27 -21.95
C TYR A 316 -3.09 10.75 -22.02
N CYS A 317 -2.66 10.16 -23.13
CA CYS A 317 -2.68 8.71 -23.31
C CYS A 317 -1.82 8.01 -22.24
N SER A 318 -0.58 8.47 -22.04
CA SER A 318 0.35 7.88 -21.09
C SER A 318 -0.16 7.96 -19.65
N PHE A 319 -0.88 9.02 -19.28
CA PHE A 319 -1.47 9.14 -17.94
C PHE A 319 -2.54 8.08 -17.71
N ILE A 320 -3.49 7.94 -18.64
CA ILE A 320 -4.59 6.96 -18.53
C ILE A 320 -4.03 5.54 -18.52
N GLU A 321 -3.14 5.22 -19.46
CA GLU A 321 -2.50 3.91 -19.57
C GLU A 321 -1.70 3.58 -18.31
N ALA A 322 -0.93 4.53 -17.78
CA ALA A 322 -0.13 4.31 -16.58
C ALA A 322 -0.99 4.00 -15.34
N ILE A 323 -2.13 4.68 -15.16
CA ILE A 323 -3.02 4.43 -14.02
C ILE A 323 -3.71 3.07 -14.17
N GLN A 324 -4.16 2.71 -15.38
CA GLN A 324 -4.75 1.39 -15.63
C GLN A 324 -3.76 0.27 -15.33
N GLU A 325 -2.53 0.37 -15.85
CA GLU A 325 -1.47 -0.60 -15.55
C GLU A 325 -1.18 -0.67 -14.05
N ARG A 326 -1.12 0.47 -13.37
CA ARG A 326 -0.91 0.49 -11.93
C ARG A 326 -2.02 -0.24 -11.19
N ASN A 327 -3.29 0.03 -11.50
CA ASN A 327 -4.41 -0.67 -10.87
C ASN A 327 -4.32 -2.18 -11.08
N ASN A 328 -3.89 -2.62 -12.26
CA ASN A 328 -3.65 -4.05 -12.55
C ASN A 328 -2.51 -4.64 -11.71
N ILE A 329 -1.41 -3.89 -11.50
CA ILE A 329 -0.29 -4.31 -10.64
C ILE A 329 -0.75 -4.45 -9.18
N PHE A 330 -1.42 -3.43 -8.65
CA PHE A 330 -1.87 -3.40 -7.25
C PHE A 330 -2.97 -4.43 -6.95
N ALA A 331 -3.83 -4.75 -7.92
CA ALA A 331 -4.83 -5.81 -7.78
C ALA A 331 -4.19 -7.19 -7.51
N LYS A 332 -2.94 -7.40 -7.94
CA LYS A 332 -2.21 -8.67 -7.79
C LYS A 332 -1.26 -8.67 -6.58
N LEU A 333 -0.68 -7.53 -6.22
CA LEU A 333 0.43 -7.34 -5.25
C LEU A 333 0.39 -8.29 -4.03
N TYR A 334 -0.70 -8.30 -3.27
CA TYR A 334 -0.82 -9.04 -2.00
C TYR A 334 -1.40 -10.46 -2.12
N SER A 335 -1.47 -11.01 -3.33
CA SER A 335 -2.09 -12.30 -3.60
C SER A 335 -1.26 -13.25 -4.47
N ILE A 336 -0.09 -12.80 -4.91
CA ILE A 336 0.78 -13.57 -5.80
C ILE A 336 1.61 -14.58 -5.04
N THR A 337 1.68 -15.78 -5.61
CA THR A 337 2.47 -16.90 -5.11
C THR A 337 3.30 -17.55 -6.23
N SER A 338 3.26 -17.00 -7.46
CA SER A 338 4.01 -17.50 -8.61
C SER A 338 4.57 -16.37 -9.48
N TYR A 339 5.79 -16.57 -10.00
CA TYR A 339 6.48 -15.60 -10.87
C TYR A 339 5.73 -15.34 -12.19
N ASP A 340 5.01 -16.34 -12.70
CA ASP A 340 4.22 -16.21 -13.93
C ASP A 340 3.14 -15.13 -13.83
N GLY A 341 2.73 -14.71 -12.62
CA GLY A 341 1.75 -13.64 -12.42
C GLY A 341 2.18 -12.23 -12.87
N PHE A 342 3.50 -12.00 -13.05
CA PHE A 342 4.10 -10.72 -13.46
C PHE A 342 5.09 -10.83 -14.62
N LYS A 343 5.29 -12.03 -15.17
CA LYS A 343 6.32 -12.30 -16.18
C LYS A 343 6.10 -11.46 -17.44
N ASP A 344 4.86 -11.30 -17.85
CA ASP A 344 4.50 -10.54 -19.05
C ASP A 344 4.73 -9.04 -18.83
N GLU A 345 4.27 -8.49 -17.70
CA GLU A 345 4.48 -7.09 -17.32
C GLU A 345 5.97 -6.76 -17.18
N LEU A 346 6.73 -7.59 -16.47
CA LEU A 346 8.17 -7.41 -16.32
C LEU A 346 8.88 -7.49 -17.66
N GLY A 347 8.49 -8.44 -18.51
CA GLY A 347 9.04 -8.59 -19.86
C GLY A 347 8.85 -7.33 -20.70
N LEU A 348 7.64 -6.77 -20.70
CA LEU A 348 7.33 -5.52 -21.40
C LEU A 348 8.23 -4.38 -20.92
N TYR A 349 8.31 -4.14 -19.61
CA TYR A 349 9.14 -3.06 -19.08
C TYR A 349 10.63 -3.25 -19.31
N LYS A 350 11.15 -4.47 -19.17
CA LYS A 350 12.57 -4.76 -19.47
C LYS A 350 12.93 -4.47 -20.92
N THR A 351 12.00 -4.60 -21.87
CA THR A 351 12.24 -4.20 -23.27
C THR A 351 12.23 -2.69 -23.50
N GLN A 352 11.48 -1.93 -22.68
CA GLN A 352 11.26 -0.50 -22.87
C GLN A 352 12.15 0.38 -21.98
N ILE A 353 12.74 -0.18 -20.91
CA ILE A 353 13.42 0.59 -19.86
C ILE A 353 14.53 1.49 -20.41
N SER A 354 15.36 1.01 -21.34
CA SER A 354 16.41 1.82 -21.95
C SER A 354 15.88 3.09 -22.64
N SER A 355 14.69 3.01 -23.25
CA SER A 355 14.04 4.17 -23.87
C SER A 355 13.49 5.13 -22.82
N ILE A 356 12.90 4.61 -21.74
CA ILE A 356 12.36 5.41 -20.63
C ILE A 356 13.51 6.20 -19.97
N LEU A 357 14.59 5.51 -19.61
CA LEU A 357 15.77 6.13 -18.99
C LEU A 357 16.49 7.10 -19.93
N GLY A 358 16.52 6.80 -21.24
CA GLY A 358 17.01 7.72 -22.26
C GLY A 358 16.22 9.03 -22.29
N GLY A 359 14.89 8.96 -22.21
CA GLY A 359 14.02 10.12 -22.13
C GLY A 359 14.29 10.99 -20.89
N ILE A 360 14.48 10.36 -19.72
CA ILE A 360 14.86 11.08 -18.48
C ILE A 360 16.22 11.76 -18.65
N THR A 361 17.22 11.03 -19.17
CA THR A 361 18.57 11.56 -19.38
C THR A 361 18.59 12.77 -20.31
N TRP A 362 17.72 12.80 -21.34
CA TRP A 362 17.61 13.95 -22.23
C TRP A 362 17.07 15.19 -21.53
N VAL A 363 16.10 15.02 -20.63
CA VAL A 363 15.47 16.16 -19.97
C VAL A 363 16.21 16.65 -18.72
N THR A 364 17.10 15.83 -18.16
CA THR A 364 17.99 16.22 -17.05
C THR A 364 19.31 16.83 -17.54
N ASN A 365 19.69 16.63 -18.80
CA ASN A 365 20.86 17.27 -19.40
C ASN A 365 20.52 18.71 -19.87
N GLU A 366 21.22 19.72 -19.35
CA GLU A 366 20.92 21.13 -19.64
C GLU A 366 20.98 21.50 -21.14
N GLU A 367 21.94 20.95 -21.88
CA GLU A 367 22.13 21.25 -23.31
C GLU A 367 21.01 20.66 -24.16
N LEU A 368 20.69 19.38 -23.93
CA LEU A 368 19.60 18.68 -24.63
C LEU A 368 18.24 19.24 -24.24
N MET A 369 18.06 19.59 -22.96
CA MET A 369 16.81 20.15 -22.47
C MET A 369 16.50 21.49 -23.16
N TRP A 370 17.50 22.34 -23.39
CA TRP A 370 17.32 23.59 -24.12
C TRP A 370 16.83 23.37 -25.56
N GLU A 371 17.33 22.33 -26.25
CA GLU A 371 16.83 21.96 -27.59
C GLU A 371 15.38 21.47 -27.51
N LEU A 372 15.08 20.57 -26.57
CA LEU A 372 13.73 20.04 -26.36
C LEU A 372 12.70 21.11 -25.97
N GLN A 373 13.11 22.17 -25.26
CA GLN A 373 12.24 23.31 -24.96
C GLN A 373 11.85 24.08 -26.22
N LYS A 374 12.77 24.25 -27.17
CA LYS A 374 12.46 24.92 -28.45
C LYS A 374 11.46 24.12 -29.28
N GLU A 375 11.52 22.80 -29.19
CA GLU A 375 10.59 21.90 -29.87
C GLU A 375 9.27 21.71 -29.10
N GLY A 376 9.16 22.24 -27.88
CA GLY A 376 8.00 22.07 -27.02
C GLY A 376 7.79 20.62 -26.57
N LYS A 377 8.87 19.83 -26.48
CA LYS A 377 8.84 18.38 -26.21
C LYS A 377 9.36 17.97 -24.85
N GLY A 378 10.15 18.82 -24.18
CA GLY A 378 10.79 18.44 -22.92
C GLY A 378 9.79 18.08 -21.80
N ILE A 379 8.70 18.83 -21.66
CA ILE A 379 7.65 18.54 -20.66
C ILE A 379 6.93 17.22 -21.00
N GLU A 380 6.51 17.05 -22.25
CA GLU A 380 5.86 15.82 -22.74
C GLU A 380 6.71 14.58 -22.46
N ILE A 381 8.01 14.63 -22.78
CA ILE A 381 8.96 13.53 -22.56
C ILE A 381 9.14 13.26 -21.07
N GLY A 382 9.38 14.29 -20.25
CA GLY A 382 9.62 14.14 -18.83
C GLY A 382 8.41 13.54 -18.09
N ILE A 383 7.21 14.04 -18.36
CA ILE A 383 5.96 13.50 -17.79
C ILE A 383 5.78 12.04 -18.21
N THR A 384 5.86 11.74 -19.52
CA THR A 384 5.62 10.40 -20.05
C THR A 384 6.63 9.39 -19.51
N ALA A 385 7.92 9.76 -19.47
CA ALA A 385 8.98 8.91 -18.94
C ALA A 385 8.80 8.67 -17.43
N SER A 386 8.39 9.69 -16.67
CA SER A 386 8.11 9.54 -15.23
C SER A 386 6.95 8.58 -14.95
N LEU A 387 5.87 8.67 -15.74
CA LEU A 387 4.68 7.81 -15.62
C LEU A 387 5.00 6.35 -15.94
N LYS A 388 5.87 6.09 -16.92
CA LYS A 388 6.31 4.73 -17.26
C LYS A 388 7.33 4.20 -16.25
N LEU A 389 8.24 5.05 -15.77
CA LEU A 389 9.23 4.67 -14.76
C LEU A 389 8.57 4.27 -13.42
N GLN A 390 7.57 5.01 -12.96
CA GLN A 390 6.88 4.68 -11.70
C GLN A 390 6.25 3.28 -11.72
N ASN A 391 5.69 2.86 -12.85
CA ASN A 391 5.04 1.56 -12.98
C ASN A 391 6.08 0.45 -13.01
N TYR A 392 7.21 0.68 -13.68
CA TYR A 392 8.31 -0.27 -13.63
C TYR A 392 8.85 -0.46 -12.20
N ILE A 393 9.05 0.65 -11.47
CA ILE A 393 9.44 0.61 -10.06
C ILE A 393 8.39 -0.15 -9.23
N ALA A 394 7.09 0.08 -9.46
CA ALA A 394 6.02 -0.64 -8.79
C ALA A 394 6.03 -2.14 -9.07
N VAL A 395 6.24 -2.58 -10.33
CA VAL A 395 6.37 -4.01 -10.69
C VAL A 395 7.54 -4.66 -9.97
N LEU A 396 8.72 -4.03 -9.98
CA LEU A 396 9.91 -4.56 -9.32
C LEU A 396 9.68 -4.68 -7.81
N THR A 397 9.09 -3.66 -7.20
CA THR A 397 8.79 -3.66 -5.75
C THR A 397 7.77 -4.75 -5.41
N ALA A 398 6.72 -4.89 -6.22
CA ALA A 398 5.71 -5.93 -6.04
C ALA A 398 6.30 -7.34 -6.08
N LEU A 399 7.24 -7.59 -7.00
CA LEU A 399 7.96 -8.85 -7.08
C LEU A 399 8.83 -9.09 -5.84
N THR A 400 9.46 -8.05 -5.28
CA THR A 400 10.30 -8.18 -4.07
C THR A 400 9.49 -8.49 -2.81
N GLU A 401 8.27 -7.97 -2.69
CA GLU A 401 7.36 -8.28 -1.59
C GLU A 401 6.71 -9.67 -1.71
N SER A 402 6.62 -10.20 -2.93
CA SER A 402 6.08 -11.54 -3.17
C SER A 402 7.07 -12.66 -2.80
N PRO A 403 6.58 -13.87 -2.46
CA PRO A 403 7.42 -14.99 -2.05
C PRO A 403 8.07 -15.70 -3.24
N VAL A 404 8.10 -15.12 -4.45
CA VAL A 404 8.46 -15.83 -5.69
C VAL A 404 9.95 -15.75 -6.03
N LEU A 405 10.68 -14.80 -5.43
CA LEU A 405 12.08 -14.54 -5.73
C LEU A 405 12.99 -15.18 -4.68
N SER A 406 14.10 -15.76 -5.12
CA SER A 406 15.18 -16.09 -4.19
C SER A 406 15.80 -14.82 -3.59
N ILE A 407 16.52 -14.96 -2.46
CA ILE A 407 17.17 -13.83 -1.78
C ILE A 407 18.12 -13.05 -2.71
N GLY A 408 18.84 -13.76 -3.58
CA GLY A 408 19.77 -13.13 -4.53
C GLY A 408 19.06 -12.31 -5.61
N GLU A 409 17.98 -12.84 -6.18
CA GLU A 409 17.14 -12.13 -7.16
C GLU A 409 16.46 -10.92 -6.53
N ARG A 410 15.88 -11.10 -5.33
CA ARG A 410 15.28 -10.02 -4.54
C ARG A 410 16.28 -8.89 -4.32
N LYS A 411 17.50 -9.20 -3.86
CA LYS A 411 18.56 -8.20 -3.69
C LYS A 411 18.83 -7.44 -4.99
N GLY A 412 18.93 -8.15 -6.12
CA GLY A 412 19.17 -7.53 -7.42
C GLY A 412 18.07 -6.56 -7.84
N PHE A 413 16.80 -6.93 -7.67
CA PHE A 413 15.67 -6.03 -7.97
C PHE A 413 15.59 -4.84 -7.01
N LEU A 414 15.86 -5.03 -5.72
CA LEU A 414 15.93 -3.92 -4.77
C LEU A 414 17.04 -2.92 -5.13
N GLU A 415 18.23 -3.41 -5.50
CA GLU A 415 19.33 -2.55 -5.97
C GLU A 415 18.95 -1.79 -7.25
N GLU A 416 18.20 -2.44 -8.15
CA GLU A 416 17.67 -1.81 -9.35
C GLU A 416 16.65 -0.70 -9.01
N VAL A 417 15.67 -0.94 -8.12
CA VAL A 417 14.71 0.10 -7.69
C VAL A 417 15.44 1.30 -7.07
N LEU A 418 16.37 1.06 -6.14
CA LEU A 418 17.13 2.12 -5.48
C LEU A 418 18.02 2.90 -6.46
N MET A 419 18.58 2.23 -7.47
CA MET A 419 19.33 2.89 -8.55
C MET A 419 18.41 3.73 -9.44
N LEU A 420 17.26 3.20 -9.87
CA LEU A 420 16.30 3.93 -10.70
C LEU A 420 15.84 5.22 -10.03
N TYR A 421 15.61 5.17 -8.72
CA TYR A 421 15.32 6.36 -7.94
C TYR A 421 16.50 7.33 -7.91
N ARG A 422 17.66 6.87 -7.43
CA ARG A 422 18.83 7.71 -7.18
C ARG A 422 19.37 8.38 -8.46
N ASP A 423 19.50 7.63 -9.53
CA ASP A 423 20.22 8.05 -10.74
C ASP A 423 19.32 8.72 -11.77
N TYR A 424 17.99 8.51 -11.70
CA TYR A 424 17.06 8.99 -12.71
C TYR A 424 15.90 9.80 -12.13
N PHE A 425 15.09 9.21 -11.24
CA PHE A 425 13.90 9.90 -10.74
C PHE A 425 14.25 11.11 -9.87
N ARG A 426 15.25 10.99 -9.00
CA ARG A 426 15.73 12.09 -8.15
C ARG A 426 16.23 13.27 -8.98
N GLU A 427 17.04 13.00 -10.00
CA GLU A 427 17.51 14.03 -10.94
C GLU A 427 16.35 14.70 -11.67
N LEU A 428 15.34 13.94 -12.08
CA LEU A 428 14.14 14.49 -12.71
C LEU A 428 13.37 15.44 -11.78
N MET A 429 13.25 15.13 -10.48
CA MET A 429 12.60 16.00 -9.49
C MET A 429 13.32 17.34 -9.30
N LEU A 430 14.63 17.39 -9.52
CA LEU A 430 15.44 18.61 -9.42
C LEU A 430 15.27 19.53 -10.63
N THR A 431 14.69 19.04 -11.73
CA THR A 431 14.40 19.86 -12.91
C THR A 431 13.18 20.76 -12.73
N ASN A 432 12.96 21.67 -13.68
CA ASN A 432 11.74 22.49 -13.76
C ASN A 432 10.58 21.79 -14.49
N ILE A 433 10.67 20.49 -14.76
CA ILE A 433 9.60 19.75 -15.43
C ILE A 433 8.50 19.46 -14.43
N PRO A 434 7.24 19.81 -14.74
CA PRO A 434 6.13 19.48 -13.86
C PRO A 434 5.88 17.97 -13.90
N LEU A 435 5.75 17.36 -12.72
CA LEU A 435 5.43 15.94 -12.54
C LEU A 435 4.10 15.83 -11.81
N PHE A 436 3.30 14.81 -12.13
CA PHE A 436 2.10 14.56 -11.34
C PHE A 436 2.47 14.19 -9.90
N ALA A 437 1.81 14.81 -8.92
CA ALA A 437 1.98 14.49 -7.50
C ALA A 437 1.73 13.00 -7.24
N TYR A 438 0.78 12.41 -7.95
CA TYR A 438 0.51 10.97 -7.95
C TYR A 438 1.76 10.13 -8.32
N THR A 439 2.54 10.57 -9.32
CA THR A 439 3.77 9.89 -9.72
C THR A 439 4.82 9.93 -8.62
N LEU A 440 4.98 11.09 -7.96
CA LEU A 440 5.91 11.22 -6.84
C LEU A 440 5.47 10.32 -5.68
N ASP A 441 4.21 10.41 -5.26
CA ASP A 441 3.65 9.61 -4.17
C ASP A 441 3.87 8.11 -4.43
N SER A 442 3.56 7.68 -5.65
CA SER A 442 3.83 6.32 -6.11
C SER A 442 5.29 5.90 -5.94
N VAL A 443 6.23 6.70 -6.47
CA VAL A 443 7.65 6.34 -6.45
C VAL A 443 8.16 6.33 -5.01
N PHE A 444 7.74 7.30 -4.19
CA PHE A 444 8.12 7.35 -2.79
C PHE A 444 7.64 6.13 -2.00
N GLN A 445 6.40 5.67 -2.22
CA GLN A 445 5.89 4.45 -1.60
C GLN A 445 6.74 3.23 -1.96
N SER A 446 6.94 2.98 -3.24
CA SER A 446 7.69 1.81 -3.72
C SER A 446 9.16 1.84 -3.29
N VAL A 447 9.80 3.01 -3.34
CA VAL A 447 11.19 3.19 -2.91
C VAL A 447 11.32 3.07 -1.39
N GLY A 448 10.32 3.52 -0.63
CA GLY A 448 10.26 3.33 0.82
C GLY A 448 10.25 1.85 1.23
N VAL A 449 9.42 1.05 0.57
CA VAL A 449 9.42 -0.43 0.73
C VAL A 449 10.78 -1.01 0.32
N ALA A 450 11.33 -0.60 -0.82
CA ALA A 450 12.64 -1.10 -1.27
C ALA A 450 13.78 -0.77 -0.28
N HIS A 451 13.76 0.41 0.34
CA HIS A 451 14.68 0.75 1.42
C HIS A 451 14.50 -0.17 2.62
N ALA A 452 13.27 -0.44 3.05
CA ALA A 452 12.99 -1.29 4.20
C ALA A 452 13.47 -2.73 3.96
N GLU A 453 13.14 -3.28 2.79
CA GLU A 453 13.54 -4.62 2.38
C GLU A 453 15.06 -4.79 2.27
N TYR A 454 15.75 -3.83 1.67
CA TYR A 454 17.20 -3.88 1.52
C TYR A 454 17.94 -3.81 2.87
N TYR A 455 17.35 -3.15 3.87
CA TYR A 455 17.88 -3.17 5.24
C TYR A 455 17.93 -4.60 5.82
N PHE A 456 16.90 -5.41 5.56
CA PHE A 456 16.86 -6.81 6.00
C PHE A 456 17.84 -7.70 5.26
N LEU A 457 18.41 -7.28 4.13
CA LEU A 457 19.43 -8.01 3.39
C LEU A 457 20.87 -7.54 3.66
N SER A 458 21.06 -6.26 4.02
CA SER A 458 22.38 -5.66 4.27
C SER A 458 22.95 -6.00 5.66
N THR A 459 24.28 -5.97 5.81
CA THR A 459 25.05 -6.22 7.04
C THR A 459 26.20 -5.22 7.19
N GLY A 460 26.73 -5.10 8.42
CA GLY A 460 27.90 -4.28 8.73
C GLY A 460 27.82 -2.85 8.19
N ASP A 461 28.95 -2.35 7.68
CA ASP A 461 29.09 -1.01 7.11
C ASP A 461 28.10 -0.73 5.96
N ALA A 462 27.74 -1.77 5.18
CA ALA A 462 26.77 -1.62 4.09
C ALA A 462 25.37 -1.29 4.62
N ARG A 463 24.98 -1.85 5.78
CA ARG A 463 23.72 -1.52 6.44
C ARG A 463 23.74 -0.09 6.98
N GLU A 464 24.82 0.31 7.65
CA GLU A 464 24.95 1.68 8.18
C GLU A 464 24.92 2.73 7.06
N HIS A 465 25.57 2.45 5.93
CA HIS A 465 25.51 3.30 4.75
C HIS A 465 24.10 3.35 4.15
N HIS A 466 23.39 2.23 4.14
CA HIS A 466 22.01 2.16 3.67
C HIS A 466 21.05 2.96 4.57
N VAL A 467 21.20 2.88 5.90
CA VAL A 467 20.40 3.68 6.85
C VAL A 467 20.57 5.18 6.58
N ARG A 468 21.80 5.64 6.34
CA ARG A 468 22.05 7.05 5.96
C ARG A 468 21.33 7.44 4.67
N ARG A 469 21.34 6.58 3.65
CA ARG A 469 20.59 6.80 2.40
C ARG A 469 19.08 6.82 2.63
N THR A 470 18.55 5.98 3.52
CA THR A 470 17.14 6.02 3.90
C THR A 470 16.76 7.34 4.54
N ILE A 471 17.64 7.92 5.38
CA ILE A 471 17.42 9.25 5.98
C ILE A 471 17.48 10.36 4.91
N GLU A 472 18.42 10.28 3.96
CA GLU A 472 18.50 11.20 2.81
C GLU A 472 17.21 11.15 1.97
N PHE A 473 16.69 9.95 1.71
CA PHE A 473 15.44 9.74 0.99
C PHE A 473 14.23 10.40 1.70
N LEU A 474 14.13 10.30 3.03
CA LEU A 474 13.12 11.04 3.79
C LEU A 474 13.29 12.57 3.66
N GLY A 475 14.54 13.04 3.54
CA GLY A 475 14.87 14.42 3.21
C GLY A 475 14.28 14.86 1.87
N ASP A 476 14.52 14.08 0.81
CA ASP A 476 14.01 14.37 -0.53
C ASP A 476 12.46 14.50 -0.54
N ILE A 477 11.75 13.64 0.23
CA ILE A 477 10.28 13.71 0.37
C ILE A 477 9.86 15.01 1.07
N TYR A 478 10.52 15.34 2.19
CA TYR A 478 10.18 16.54 2.96
C TYR A 478 10.44 17.81 2.15
N GLU A 479 11.55 17.88 1.42
CA GLU A 479 11.89 19.00 0.55
C GLU A 479 10.85 19.17 -0.58
N ALA A 480 10.46 18.09 -1.25
CA ALA A 480 9.40 18.12 -2.26
C ALA A 480 8.07 18.61 -1.66
N MET A 481 7.72 18.17 -0.46
CA MET A 481 6.51 18.62 0.25
C MET A 481 6.56 20.12 0.58
N VAL A 482 7.69 20.62 1.08
CA VAL A 482 7.84 22.04 1.44
C VAL A 482 7.76 22.95 0.22
N GLU A 483 8.38 22.52 -0.90
CA GLU A 483 8.39 23.28 -2.14
C GLU A 483 6.97 23.39 -2.75
N GLU A 484 6.24 22.28 -2.74
CA GLU A 484 4.93 22.17 -3.37
C GLU A 484 3.77 22.49 -2.42
N TRP A 485 4.06 22.73 -1.14
CA TRP A 485 3.09 23.03 -0.09
C TRP A 485 1.99 24.03 -0.46
N PRO A 486 2.30 25.17 -1.14
CA PRO A 486 1.28 26.15 -1.45
C PRO A 486 0.15 25.57 -2.32
N LYS A 487 0.42 24.54 -3.12
CA LYS A 487 -0.58 23.95 -3.99
C LYS A 487 -1.54 23.13 -3.15
N ALA A 488 -2.83 23.45 -3.24
CA ALA A 488 -3.97 22.71 -2.71
C ALA A 488 -3.61 21.30 -2.19
N ARG A 489 -3.13 21.27 -0.93
CA ARG A 489 -2.71 20.11 -0.15
C ARG A 489 -2.27 18.93 -1.02
N VAL A 490 -1.07 19.00 -1.60
CA VAL A 490 -0.42 17.81 -2.17
C VAL A 490 -0.35 16.74 -1.07
N ARG A 491 -1.31 15.81 -1.08
CA ARG A 491 -1.41 14.73 -0.09
C ARG A 491 -0.48 13.63 -0.55
N PHE A 492 0.79 13.73 -0.15
CA PHE A 492 1.65 12.57 -0.17
C PHE A 492 1.08 11.55 0.82
N SER A 493 1.08 10.27 0.45
CA SER A 493 0.68 9.17 1.33
C SER A 493 1.81 8.87 2.31
N LEU A 494 2.15 9.87 3.13
CA LEU A 494 3.31 9.86 4.03
C LEU A 494 3.29 8.64 4.96
N PHE A 495 2.11 8.25 5.44
CA PHE A 495 1.96 7.07 6.29
C PHE A 495 2.34 5.76 5.61
N VAL A 496 2.18 5.64 4.29
CA VAL A 496 2.62 4.43 3.56
C VAL A 496 4.14 4.34 3.59
N VAL A 497 4.83 5.45 3.34
CA VAL A 497 6.30 5.50 3.38
C VAL A 497 6.83 5.29 4.80
N THR A 498 6.25 5.97 5.79
CA THR A 498 6.69 5.86 7.18
C THR A 498 6.32 4.50 7.77
N ASN A 499 5.28 3.80 7.28
CA ASN A 499 4.98 2.43 7.69
C ASN A 499 6.17 1.52 7.41
N SER A 500 6.74 1.59 6.20
CA SER A 500 7.89 0.76 5.81
C SER A 500 9.18 1.17 6.52
N ILE A 501 9.45 2.49 6.62
CA ILE A 501 10.76 2.99 7.06
C ILE A 501 10.88 3.11 8.59
N SER A 502 9.84 3.52 9.31
CA SER A 502 9.93 3.80 10.75
C SER A 502 10.34 2.58 11.58
N PRO A 503 9.81 1.35 11.31
CA PRO A 503 10.27 0.14 11.98
C PRO A 503 11.76 -0.14 11.72
N VAL A 504 12.25 0.14 10.52
CA VAL A 504 13.66 -0.03 10.15
C VAL A 504 14.56 0.96 10.89
N LEU A 505 14.18 2.24 10.95
CA LEU A 505 14.91 3.25 11.73
C LEU A 505 14.91 2.91 13.22
N THR A 506 13.80 2.39 13.73
CA THR A 506 13.70 1.87 15.10
C THR A 506 14.71 0.77 15.37
N ARG A 507 14.80 -0.23 14.48
CA ARG A 507 15.78 -1.32 14.59
C ARG A 507 17.22 -0.85 14.42
N ALA A 508 17.44 0.22 13.65
CA ALA A 508 18.75 0.84 13.49
C ALA A 508 19.13 1.71 14.71
N GLY A 509 18.20 2.01 15.62
CA GLY A 509 18.42 2.90 16.75
C GLY A 509 18.45 4.38 16.37
N GLU A 510 17.94 4.72 15.20
CA GLU A 510 17.94 6.08 14.66
C GLU A 510 16.59 6.77 14.89
N LEU A 511 16.62 8.09 15.11
CA LEU A 511 15.43 8.95 15.19
C LEU A 511 15.72 10.27 14.48
N PRO A 512 15.75 10.27 13.14
CA PRO A 512 16.01 11.48 12.37
C PRO A 512 14.85 12.48 12.55
N GLU A 513 15.17 13.76 12.73
CA GLU A 513 14.14 14.80 12.83
C GLU A 513 13.23 14.86 11.60
N THR A 514 13.72 14.47 10.43
CA THR A 514 12.96 14.44 9.17
C THR A 514 11.79 13.46 9.23
N GLU A 515 11.96 12.31 9.88
CA GLU A 515 10.87 11.36 10.12
C GLU A 515 9.78 12.01 11.00
N ILE A 516 10.18 12.71 12.07
CA ILE A 516 9.25 13.42 12.96
C ILE A 516 8.49 14.50 12.20
N ARG A 517 9.18 15.29 11.34
CA ARG A 517 8.54 16.31 10.48
C ARG A 517 7.46 15.70 9.59
N LEU A 518 7.78 14.58 8.92
CA LEU A 518 6.85 13.91 8.03
C LEU A 518 5.65 13.31 8.76
N ILE A 519 5.87 12.60 9.88
CA ILE A 519 4.78 12.02 10.67
C ILE A 519 3.89 13.12 11.27
N TYR A 520 4.48 14.19 11.82
CA TYR A 520 3.71 15.31 12.36
C TYR A 520 2.91 16.02 11.26
N ALA A 521 3.51 16.31 10.11
CA ALA A 521 2.80 16.88 8.96
C ALA A 521 1.65 15.99 8.49
N ALA A 522 1.87 14.67 8.40
CA ALA A 522 0.85 13.69 8.03
C ALA A 522 -0.33 13.70 9.00
N MET A 523 -0.06 13.75 10.31
CA MET A 523 -1.08 13.85 11.35
C MET A 523 -1.90 15.15 11.27
N GLN A 524 -1.26 16.29 10.97
CA GLN A 524 -1.97 17.58 10.84
C GLN A 524 -2.85 17.64 9.57
N LEU A 525 -2.51 16.86 8.54
CA LEU A 525 -3.25 16.80 7.27
C LEU A 525 -4.39 15.77 7.25
N LEU A 526 -4.48 14.93 8.28
CA LEU A 526 -5.36 13.77 8.29
C LEU A 526 -6.81 14.19 8.50
N ASP A 527 -7.69 13.76 7.58
CA ASP A 527 -9.14 13.97 7.70
C ASP A 527 -9.77 12.73 8.35
N ILE A 528 -9.74 12.72 9.69
CA ILE A 528 -10.20 11.61 10.53
C ILE A 528 -11.64 11.23 10.19
N ASN A 529 -12.53 12.22 10.03
CA ASN A 529 -13.95 11.98 9.77
C ASN A 529 -14.18 11.30 8.42
N THR A 530 -13.47 11.74 7.38
CA THR A 530 -13.56 11.11 6.07
C THR A 530 -13.00 9.69 6.10
N ILE A 531 -11.87 9.46 6.77
CA ILE A 531 -11.26 8.13 6.90
C ILE A 531 -12.21 7.19 7.66
N ASP A 532 -12.74 7.62 8.79
CA ASP A 532 -13.67 6.82 9.60
C ASP A 532 -14.93 6.42 8.79
N ALA A 533 -15.49 7.35 8.02
CA ALA A 533 -16.61 7.06 7.11
C ALA A 533 -16.27 6.04 5.99
N THR A 534 -14.99 5.85 5.66
CA THR A 534 -14.57 4.81 4.71
C THR A 534 -14.66 3.40 5.27
N GLN A 535 -14.78 3.21 6.59
CA GLN A 535 -14.97 1.88 7.19
C GLN A 535 -16.18 1.15 6.59
N ILE A 536 -17.26 1.90 6.28
CA ILE A 536 -18.49 1.35 5.71
C ILE A 536 -18.42 1.28 4.17
N THR A 537 -17.88 2.31 3.54
CA THR A 537 -17.97 2.47 2.08
C THR A 537 -16.80 1.87 1.31
N ARG A 538 -15.62 1.81 1.93
CA ARG A 538 -14.36 1.26 1.38
C ARG A 538 -13.52 0.60 2.50
N PRO A 539 -13.99 -0.49 3.14
CA PRO A 539 -13.31 -1.15 4.26
C PRO A 539 -11.80 -1.40 4.07
N THR A 540 -11.37 -1.85 2.89
CA THR A 540 -9.93 -2.08 2.60
C THR A 540 -9.11 -0.80 2.70
N MET A 541 -9.65 0.32 2.20
CA MET A 541 -8.97 1.61 2.29
C MET A 541 -8.85 2.05 3.75
N TYR A 542 -9.90 1.88 4.55
CA TYR A 542 -9.87 2.13 6.00
C TYR A 542 -8.78 1.31 6.70
N ALA A 543 -8.76 -0.01 6.46
CA ALA A 543 -7.77 -0.92 7.03
C ALA A 543 -6.34 -0.52 6.66
N THR A 544 -6.09 -0.16 5.40
CA THR A 544 -4.78 0.32 4.94
C THR A 544 -4.37 1.62 5.63
N TYR A 545 -5.27 2.60 5.79
CA TYR A 545 -4.96 3.82 6.54
C TYR A 545 -4.63 3.55 7.99
N LEU A 546 -5.43 2.70 8.65
CA LEU A 546 -5.24 2.35 10.06
C LEU A 546 -3.93 1.61 10.28
N CYS A 547 -3.61 0.60 9.44
CA CYS A 547 -2.36 -0.14 9.50
C CYS A 547 -1.14 0.79 9.36
N ASN A 548 -1.10 1.56 8.27
CA ASN A 548 0.04 2.42 7.96
C ASN A 548 0.28 3.48 9.05
N THR A 549 -0.80 4.08 9.55
CA THR A 549 -0.73 5.08 10.63
C THR A 549 -0.26 4.42 11.92
N ASN A 550 -0.91 3.34 12.33
CA ASN A 550 -0.60 2.65 13.59
C ASN A 550 0.83 2.12 13.63
N THR A 551 1.33 1.48 12.57
CA THR A 551 2.70 0.94 12.53
C THR A 551 3.74 2.06 12.58
N SER A 552 3.52 3.16 11.85
CA SER A 552 4.40 4.34 11.91
C SER A 552 4.47 4.93 13.32
N LEU A 553 3.30 5.11 13.95
CA LEU A 553 3.20 5.69 15.28
C LEU A 553 3.74 4.75 16.37
N THR A 554 3.52 3.44 16.26
CA THR A 554 4.06 2.44 17.20
C THR A 554 5.59 2.44 17.15
N ALA A 555 6.17 2.47 15.95
CA ALA A 555 7.61 2.57 15.76
C ALA A 555 8.17 3.87 16.35
N LEU A 556 7.49 5.00 16.15
CA LEU A 556 7.88 6.29 16.74
C LEU A 556 7.77 6.28 18.28
N ALA A 557 6.65 5.78 18.82
CA ALA A 557 6.39 5.66 20.25
C ALA A 557 7.47 4.84 20.96
N SER A 558 7.95 3.77 20.32
CA SER A 558 8.97 2.88 20.90
C SER A 558 10.29 3.58 21.23
N ARG A 559 10.60 4.67 20.51
CA ARG A 559 11.81 5.51 20.65
C ARG A 559 11.56 6.77 21.47
N LEU A 560 10.35 7.34 21.43
CA LEU A 560 10.02 8.58 22.12
C LEU A 560 9.54 8.37 23.56
N LEU A 561 8.62 7.43 23.77
CA LEU A 561 7.98 7.22 25.07
C LEU A 561 8.86 6.37 25.98
N GLN A 562 8.65 6.47 27.29
CA GLN A 562 9.38 5.69 28.30
C GLN A 562 8.42 5.14 29.37
N GLY A 563 8.86 4.11 30.10
CA GLY A 563 8.14 3.54 31.24
C GLY A 563 6.75 2.98 30.91
N GLU A 564 5.81 3.11 31.84
CA GLU A 564 4.44 2.59 31.73
C GLU A 564 3.68 3.14 30.52
N MET A 565 3.87 4.42 30.20
CA MET A 565 3.26 5.06 29.02
C MET A 565 3.73 4.38 27.73
N ARG A 566 5.03 4.09 27.60
CA ARG A 566 5.57 3.34 26.46
C ARG A 566 4.93 1.95 26.36
N SER A 567 4.88 1.21 27.46
CA SER A 567 4.30 -0.14 27.48
C SER A 567 2.82 -0.14 27.08
N LYS A 568 2.03 0.81 27.59
CA LYS A 568 0.61 0.95 27.25
C LYS A 568 0.41 1.24 25.76
N VAL A 569 1.11 2.24 25.23
CA VAL A 569 0.98 2.64 23.82
C VAL A 569 1.43 1.54 22.86
N LEU A 570 2.55 0.86 23.17
CA LEU A 570 3.03 -0.23 22.33
C LEU A 570 2.13 -1.46 22.38
N ARG A 571 1.52 -1.76 23.54
CA ARG A 571 0.51 -2.83 23.67
C ARG A 571 -0.67 -2.58 22.74
N GLU A 572 -1.25 -1.38 22.85
CA GLU A 572 -2.35 -0.96 21.97
C GLU A 572 -1.95 -1.04 20.49
N GLY A 573 -0.76 -0.54 20.15
CA GLY A 573 -0.25 -0.59 18.78
C GLY A 573 -0.13 -2.02 18.24
N VAL A 574 0.34 -2.96 19.05
CA VAL A 574 0.43 -4.38 18.67
C VAL A 574 -0.95 -5.00 18.47
N ASP A 575 -1.90 -4.72 19.37
CA ASP A 575 -3.26 -5.25 19.27
C ASP A 575 -3.98 -4.74 18.02
N ILE A 576 -3.90 -3.43 17.73
CA ILE A 576 -4.44 -2.84 16.49
C ILE A 576 -3.77 -3.47 15.26
N SER A 577 -2.44 -3.61 15.25
CA SER A 577 -1.74 -4.21 14.12
C SER A 577 -2.19 -5.65 13.87
N LEU A 578 -2.30 -6.49 14.91
CA LEU A 578 -2.76 -7.87 14.75
C LEU A 578 -4.21 -7.95 14.28
N ASP A 579 -5.09 -7.08 14.80
CA ASP A 579 -6.49 -7.01 14.39
C ASP A 579 -6.66 -6.64 12.92
N VAL A 580 -5.89 -5.66 12.44
CA VAL A 580 -5.91 -5.25 11.03
C VAL A 580 -5.31 -6.32 10.13
N GLN A 581 -4.25 -7.02 10.55
CA GLN A 581 -3.68 -8.12 9.77
C GLN A 581 -4.63 -9.31 9.64
N GLU A 582 -5.29 -9.69 10.74
CA GLU A 582 -6.34 -10.71 10.74
C GLU A 582 -7.51 -10.34 9.83
N TRP A 583 -7.87 -9.05 9.78
CA TRP A 583 -8.82 -8.54 8.80
C TRP A 583 -8.30 -8.69 7.36
N PHE A 584 -7.06 -8.28 7.04
CA PHE A 584 -6.51 -8.46 5.69
C PHE A 584 -6.51 -9.93 5.23
N LEU A 585 -6.19 -10.86 6.13
CA LEU A 585 -6.24 -12.30 5.86
C LEU A 585 -7.64 -12.75 5.42
N SER A 586 -8.72 -12.26 6.04
CA SER A 586 -10.09 -12.62 5.63
C SER A 586 -10.44 -12.13 4.21
N PHE A 587 -9.78 -11.06 3.75
CA PHE A 587 -9.89 -10.55 2.38
C PHE A 587 -8.90 -11.19 1.40
N GLY A 588 -8.05 -12.12 1.88
CA GLY A 588 -7.02 -12.80 1.09
C GLY A 588 -5.91 -11.84 0.67
N GLU A 589 -5.57 -10.91 1.55
CA GLU A 589 -4.46 -9.96 1.40
C GLU A 589 -3.42 -10.29 2.47
N VAL A 590 -2.21 -10.59 2.04
CA VAL A 590 -1.12 -10.98 2.94
C VAL A 590 0.03 -10.01 2.75
N ILE A 591 0.34 -9.25 3.80
CA ILE A 591 1.37 -8.21 3.79
C ILE A 591 2.51 -8.65 4.71
N ARG A 592 3.58 -9.17 4.11
CA ARG A 592 4.73 -9.71 4.85
C ARG A 592 5.39 -8.67 5.76
N ASP A 593 5.59 -7.47 5.26
CA ASP A 593 6.33 -6.42 5.96
C ASP A 593 5.59 -5.95 7.23
N ASP A 594 4.26 -5.93 7.17
CA ASP A 594 3.43 -5.66 8.34
C ASP A 594 3.49 -6.82 9.35
N ALA A 595 3.50 -8.08 8.91
CA ALA A 595 3.69 -9.24 9.79
C ALA A 595 5.08 -9.22 10.47
N MET A 596 6.13 -8.81 9.75
CA MET A 596 7.47 -8.60 10.31
C MET A 596 7.49 -7.45 11.33
N SER A 597 6.74 -6.39 11.08
CA SER A 597 6.62 -5.24 11.98
C SER A 597 5.82 -5.60 13.24
N ALA A 598 4.72 -6.33 13.11
CA ALA A 598 3.95 -6.86 14.24
C ALA A 598 4.80 -7.79 15.12
N SER A 599 5.60 -8.68 14.51
CA SER A 599 6.52 -9.56 15.24
C SER A 599 7.55 -8.79 16.06
N TYR A 600 8.08 -7.70 15.48
CA TYR A 600 9.04 -6.84 16.15
C TYR A 600 8.41 -6.00 17.26
N HIS A 601 7.27 -5.37 17.01
CA HIS A 601 6.58 -4.58 18.04
C HIS A 601 6.12 -5.46 19.21
N ALA A 602 5.64 -6.68 18.93
CA ALA A 602 5.32 -7.66 19.97
C ALA A 602 6.56 -8.02 20.82
N SER A 603 7.75 -8.17 20.21
CA SER A 603 8.96 -8.47 20.96
C SER A 603 9.37 -7.33 21.90
N LEU A 604 9.09 -6.07 21.54
CA LEU A 604 9.36 -4.88 22.37
C LEU A 604 8.51 -4.77 23.64
N ILE A 605 7.36 -5.43 23.67
CA ILE A 605 6.43 -5.44 24.82
C ILE A 605 6.38 -6.77 25.54
N ALA A 606 7.01 -7.82 24.99
CA ALA A 606 6.93 -9.18 25.50
C ALA A 606 7.32 -9.30 26.99
N GLU A 607 8.22 -8.45 27.49
CA GLU A 607 8.64 -8.42 28.90
C GLU A 607 7.63 -7.72 29.83
N THR A 608 6.66 -7.00 29.28
CA THR A 608 5.71 -6.15 30.01
C THR A 608 4.26 -6.65 29.98
N LEU A 609 4.00 -7.71 29.22
CA LEU A 609 2.69 -8.37 29.17
C LEU A 609 2.51 -9.33 30.36
N GLU A 610 1.27 -9.54 30.78
CA GLU A 610 0.95 -10.64 31.71
C GLU A 610 1.07 -11.99 30.97
N GLU A 611 1.18 -13.12 31.70
CA GLU A 611 1.46 -14.43 31.09
C GLU A 611 0.40 -14.85 30.05
N ASP A 612 -0.90 -14.70 30.38
CA ASP A 612 -2.00 -15.03 29.47
C ASP A 612 -2.03 -14.12 28.25
N GLU A 613 -1.78 -12.81 28.44
CA GLU A 613 -1.70 -11.84 27.35
C GLU A 613 -0.52 -12.13 26.44
N LEU A 614 0.66 -12.40 27.01
CA LEU A 614 1.86 -12.76 26.27
C LEU A 614 1.62 -14.02 25.42
N LYS A 615 1.02 -15.06 26.02
CA LYS A 615 0.68 -16.29 25.30
C LYS A 615 -0.23 -16.01 24.11
N LYS A 616 -1.30 -15.24 24.32
CA LYS A 616 -2.25 -14.84 23.26
C LYS A 616 -1.55 -14.07 22.15
N THR A 617 -0.75 -13.05 22.48
CA THR A 617 -0.05 -12.23 21.49
C THR A 617 0.97 -13.06 20.70
N VAL A 618 1.76 -13.90 21.37
CA VAL A 618 2.79 -14.74 20.73
C VAL A 618 2.13 -15.75 19.79
N ASP A 619 1.07 -16.43 20.22
CA ASP A 619 0.37 -17.40 19.38
C ASP A 619 -0.20 -16.72 18.12
N ARG A 620 -0.84 -15.55 18.24
CA ARG A 620 -1.34 -14.76 17.09
C ARG A 620 -0.23 -14.39 16.10
N VAL A 621 0.90 -13.88 16.61
CA VAL A 621 2.05 -13.52 15.76
C VAL A 621 2.62 -14.75 15.06
N VAL A 622 2.75 -15.86 15.77
CA VAL A 622 3.24 -17.13 15.22
C VAL A 622 2.33 -17.63 14.11
N ASP A 623 1.02 -17.63 14.32
CA ASP A 623 0.05 -18.03 13.31
C ASP A 623 0.16 -17.17 12.05
N LEU A 624 0.25 -15.84 12.22
CA LEU A 624 0.44 -14.91 11.10
C LEU A 624 1.72 -15.22 10.32
N ASN A 625 2.85 -15.44 11.00
CA ASN A 625 4.12 -15.80 10.33
C ASN A 625 4.02 -17.12 9.58
N ARG A 626 3.31 -18.12 10.12
CA ARG A 626 3.10 -19.43 9.47
C ARG A 626 2.18 -19.35 8.26
N ILE A 627 1.25 -18.40 8.23
CA ILE A 627 0.40 -18.14 7.07
C ILE A 627 1.24 -17.45 5.98
N VAL A 628 2.04 -16.44 6.33
CA VAL A 628 2.90 -15.71 5.38
C VAL A 628 3.98 -16.63 4.78
N VAL A 629 4.63 -17.48 5.59
CA VAL A 629 5.62 -18.45 5.13
C VAL A 629 4.92 -19.75 4.75
N GLN A 630 4.40 -19.82 3.52
CA GLN A 630 3.47 -20.86 3.09
C GLN A 630 3.98 -22.31 3.30
N ASP A 631 5.24 -22.54 2.94
CA ASP A 631 5.95 -23.81 3.08
C ASP A 631 7.42 -23.49 3.31
N SER A 632 7.90 -23.64 4.55
CA SER A 632 9.28 -23.33 4.92
C SER A 632 10.31 -24.24 4.26
N SER A 633 9.92 -25.40 3.71
CA SER A 633 10.82 -26.29 2.97
C SER A 633 11.05 -25.81 1.53
N LYS A 634 10.03 -25.18 0.94
CA LYS A 634 10.06 -24.62 -0.42
C LYS A 634 10.52 -23.16 -0.44
N PHE A 635 10.07 -22.39 0.54
CA PHE A 635 10.27 -20.95 0.70
C PHE A 635 11.12 -20.64 1.93
N ASP A 636 12.20 -21.42 2.13
CA ASP A 636 13.13 -21.29 3.25
C ASP A 636 13.77 -19.89 3.35
N TYR A 637 13.85 -19.18 2.23
CA TYR A 637 14.29 -17.79 2.17
C TYR A 637 13.31 -16.76 2.77
N GLU A 638 11.99 -16.96 2.65
CA GLU A 638 11.01 -16.09 3.32
C GLU A 638 11.14 -16.22 4.83
N LEU A 639 11.23 -17.46 5.31
CA LEU A 639 11.47 -17.74 6.73
C LEU A 639 12.74 -17.05 7.22
N ALA A 640 13.85 -17.14 6.45
CA ALA A 640 15.10 -16.50 6.80
C ALA A 640 14.95 -14.98 6.98
N MET A 641 14.23 -14.29 6.08
CA MET A 641 14.02 -12.84 6.16
C MET A 641 13.17 -12.42 7.37
N MET A 642 12.13 -13.19 7.69
CA MET A 642 11.22 -12.92 8.80
C MET A 642 11.75 -13.40 10.16
N SER A 643 12.77 -14.28 10.16
CA SER A 643 13.20 -15.02 11.35
C SER A 643 13.65 -14.16 12.53
N SER A 644 14.39 -13.07 12.31
CA SER A 644 15.00 -12.31 13.42
C SER A 644 13.98 -11.77 14.43
N PRO A 645 12.96 -10.97 14.04
CA PRO A 645 11.96 -10.49 14.99
C PRO A 645 11.12 -11.62 15.61
N LEU A 646 10.84 -12.69 14.85
CA LEU A 646 10.12 -13.86 15.37
C LEU A 646 10.94 -14.60 16.43
N MET A 647 12.25 -14.76 16.20
CA MET A 647 13.18 -15.38 17.15
C MET A 647 13.29 -14.61 18.46
N ASP A 648 13.35 -13.27 18.39
CA ASP A 648 13.34 -12.41 19.59
C ASP A 648 12.07 -12.67 20.42
N LEU A 649 10.90 -12.67 19.77
CA LEU A 649 9.62 -12.91 20.43
C LEU A 649 9.52 -14.30 21.04
N LEU A 650 9.83 -15.35 20.27
CA LEU A 650 9.77 -16.75 20.73
C LEU A 650 10.73 -17.01 21.89
N SER A 651 11.95 -16.47 21.82
CA SER A 651 12.94 -16.63 22.88
C SER A 651 12.49 -15.96 24.18
N ASN A 652 11.88 -14.76 24.09
CA ASN A 652 11.33 -14.06 25.24
C ASN A 652 10.11 -14.78 25.82
N ALA A 653 9.21 -15.27 24.95
CA ALA A 653 8.03 -16.03 25.34
C ALA A 653 8.42 -17.31 26.10
N TRP A 654 9.37 -18.08 25.57
CA TRP A 654 9.88 -19.27 26.25
C TRP A 654 10.47 -18.95 27.63
N LYS A 655 11.33 -17.94 27.73
CA LYS A 655 11.94 -17.55 29.02
C LYS A 655 10.92 -17.14 30.07
N ARG A 656 9.82 -16.52 29.66
CA ARG A 656 8.79 -16.02 30.57
C ARG A 656 7.74 -17.06 30.92
N LEU A 657 7.27 -17.83 29.95
CA LEU A 657 6.17 -18.79 30.11
C LEU A 657 6.66 -20.20 30.46
N ALA A 658 7.96 -20.47 30.27
CA ALA A 658 8.57 -21.81 30.39
C ALA A 658 7.86 -22.89 29.54
N ASP A 659 7.21 -22.48 28.45
CA ASP A 659 6.51 -23.38 27.54
C ASP A 659 7.47 -23.89 26.44
N GLU A 660 7.74 -25.20 26.47
CA GLU A 660 8.61 -25.90 25.52
C GLU A 660 8.13 -25.78 24.05
N LYS A 661 6.84 -25.47 23.82
CA LYS A 661 6.32 -25.16 22.48
C LYS A 661 7.13 -24.05 21.83
N TYR A 662 7.35 -22.94 22.53
CA TYR A 662 8.05 -21.78 21.98
C TYR A 662 9.54 -22.04 21.77
N LEU A 663 10.19 -22.81 22.65
CA LEU A 663 11.58 -23.22 22.45
C LEU A 663 11.75 -24.09 21.21
N ARG A 664 10.84 -25.06 21.01
CA ARG A 664 10.86 -25.92 19.82
C ARG A 664 10.71 -25.10 18.54
N MET A 665 9.73 -24.20 18.48
CA MET A 665 9.52 -23.32 17.33
C MET A 665 10.72 -22.41 17.06
N ALA A 666 11.35 -21.89 18.13
CA ALA A 666 12.56 -21.08 18.01
C ALA A 666 13.73 -21.88 17.42
N LYS A 667 13.94 -23.13 17.87
CA LYS A 667 14.99 -24.01 17.34
C LYS A 667 14.77 -24.35 15.86
N GLU A 668 13.54 -24.73 15.50
CA GLU A 668 13.17 -25.05 14.12
C GLU A 668 13.35 -23.85 13.18
N THR A 669 12.92 -22.66 13.63
CA THR A 669 13.10 -21.40 12.90
C THR A 669 14.57 -21.06 12.74
N TYR A 670 15.35 -21.18 13.82
CA TYR A 670 16.76 -20.89 13.82
C TYR A 670 17.53 -21.78 12.83
N ASP A 671 17.33 -23.09 12.89
CA ASP A 671 18.02 -24.06 12.04
C ASP A 671 17.68 -23.84 10.56
N SER A 672 16.41 -23.62 10.26
CA SER A 672 15.92 -23.38 8.91
C SER A 672 16.45 -22.06 8.33
N ALA A 673 16.39 -20.97 9.10
CA ALA A 673 16.91 -19.67 8.69
C ALA A 673 18.44 -19.71 8.49
N MET A 674 19.18 -20.36 9.40
CA MET A 674 20.62 -20.56 9.28
C MET A 674 21.00 -21.34 8.03
N ALA A 675 20.27 -22.42 7.73
CA ALA A 675 20.49 -23.23 6.53
C ALA A 675 20.21 -22.41 5.27
N ALA A 676 19.10 -21.67 5.23
CA ALA A 676 18.73 -20.81 4.11
C ALA A 676 19.77 -19.71 3.85
N TRP A 677 20.19 -18.95 4.88
CA TRP A 677 21.21 -17.91 4.70
C TRP A 677 22.51 -18.46 4.10
N LYS A 678 22.95 -19.65 4.52
CA LYS A 678 24.13 -20.31 3.95
C LYS A 678 23.87 -20.82 2.52
N LYS A 679 22.74 -21.47 2.27
CA LYS A 679 22.32 -21.99 0.96
C LYS A 679 22.35 -20.91 -0.12
N TYR A 680 21.90 -19.70 0.22
CA TYR A 680 21.86 -18.55 -0.71
C TYR A 680 23.10 -17.65 -0.67
N GLY A 681 24.16 -18.03 0.05
CA GLY A 681 25.46 -17.33 0.03
C GLY A 681 25.57 -16.09 0.94
N PHE A 682 24.62 -15.87 1.84
CA PHE A 682 24.61 -14.76 2.80
C PHE A 682 25.32 -15.15 4.11
N TYR A 683 26.60 -15.54 4.01
CA TYR A 683 27.37 -16.09 5.14
C TYR A 683 27.50 -15.11 6.31
N GLU A 684 27.70 -13.82 6.05
CA GLU A 684 27.79 -12.80 7.11
C GLU A 684 26.47 -12.65 7.88
N LYS A 685 25.32 -12.72 7.19
CA LYS A 685 24.00 -12.77 7.85
C LYS A 685 23.88 -14.00 8.73
N SER A 686 24.29 -15.16 8.24
CA SER A 686 24.28 -16.40 9.03
C SER A 686 25.13 -16.28 10.30
N GLU A 687 26.35 -15.73 10.22
CA GLU A 687 27.19 -15.55 11.40
C GLU A 687 26.63 -14.51 12.38
N ASN A 688 26.07 -13.41 11.88
CA ASN A 688 25.39 -12.41 12.70
C ASN A 688 24.17 -13.02 13.42
N PHE A 689 23.37 -13.81 12.71
CA PHE A 689 22.20 -14.50 13.25
C PHE A 689 22.59 -15.54 14.31
N LYS A 690 23.65 -16.32 14.06
CA LYS A 690 24.24 -17.23 15.04
C LYS A 690 24.72 -16.50 16.29
N LYS A 691 25.36 -15.34 16.14
CA LYS A 691 25.84 -14.53 17.27
C LYS A 691 24.67 -14.01 18.12
N SER A 692 23.57 -13.61 17.50
CA SER A 692 22.39 -13.10 18.21
C SER A 692 21.61 -14.20 18.95
N PHE A 693 21.43 -15.38 18.34
CA PHE A 693 20.48 -16.39 18.83
C PHE A 693 21.09 -17.74 19.24
N GLY A 694 22.32 -18.04 18.81
CA GLY A 694 22.92 -19.36 19.03
C GLY A 694 23.13 -19.68 20.52
N GLN A 695 23.58 -18.69 21.31
CA GLN A 695 23.81 -18.90 22.74
C GLN A 695 22.50 -19.03 23.55
N SER A 696 21.46 -18.29 23.17
CA SER A 696 20.17 -18.29 23.89
C SER A 696 19.36 -19.57 23.72
N LEU A 697 19.68 -20.40 22.72
CA LEU A 697 18.99 -21.68 22.47
C LEU A 697 19.75 -22.89 23.03
N GLU A 698 21.03 -22.72 23.37
CA GLU A 698 21.90 -23.74 23.97
C GLU A 698 21.89 -23.72 25.50
N SER A 699 21.58 -22.58 26.11
CA SER A 699 21.34 -22.38 27.55
C SER A 699 19.90 -22.73 27.92
#